data_AF-A0A2G5TBM2-F1
#
_entry.id   AF-A0A2G5TBM2-F1
#
_cell.length_a   1.000
_cell.length_b   1.000
_cell.length_c   1.000
_cell.angle_alpha   90.00
_cell.angle_beta   90.00
_cell.angle_gamma   90.00
#
_symmetry.space_group_name_H-M   'P 1'
#
loop_
_entity.id
_entity.type
_entity.pdbx_description
1 polymer ?
#
loop_
_entity_poly.entity_id
_entity_poly.type
_entity_poly.pdbx_seq_one_letter_code
_entity_poly.pdbx_strand_id
1 'polypeptide(L)'
;MACDLNCHFAEPYISSETLKKWPKTCKYLCGNLIFNEETDLTDYELSVNFWKLEELKGFLRIQNSTLTSLNFLENLRARQCEGGEFGEFVVSNNLYLTNLGNVKNFANGDKCTWRIVKNPKLDISSYEFLAYLRLENFGNLKDYECVNVRITPESLPYYSNCLSINNGAEEKALKISNLSSLMDLSGFLKLKSVVGGIEISNTDLEDLSFLKNLKIIEMPGGPMDRATIEIQNNPNLKRLGWDFITVLPKNGKLLLKITKNHAEFCLSIEEVQKFAKVAPWFFNEDKILFCANLTRADGQKVCKFEGFGSFETDCYHVVGDVIVDEDNEKDVWMLENVTHIYGSLIIRDTRELVNLDFLASLKSVMRLKKDEDQIIRILSNKKLEKVIFPKMTTPPFPIGEGDFIDIDGNSLEIFKIQRDCILIRAMTKADVKYNGKGCCEYGDFVVSNNPYLTDIERLQNFYNGDECTWRFVNNSQLDLSSYGFMANVNLENYGNLKDSGCASVRITPESLPYYSNCTSITGNYEGALRIYRMSSSMDLTGFLNLKSVVGGIEIRDTDLVDLSFLKNLKNLKSPGMAVGQTTISIQNNPNLKGLGWDSITVLPKGNLLFLNITNNHPEFCLTIDEVQKFAQVDATFFNEDKILLCPNLTRADDQKVCKFDGFESFETNCRHVVGDVIVDEDNEKDVWMLENVTYIYGSLIIRDTRELVNLNFLASLRMVMRLTKDEDQIIRILSNKKLEKVIFPKMKSRPFPMRVDDFIDIDGNSLEIFKVQKECLLIRAMTKAKVKYNSKSCTKLPRAGETSISLDIKLSMVWIFILLLVHF
;
A
#
# COMPACT_ATOMS: atom_id res chain seq x y z
N MET A 1 25.57 -6.60 -4.83
CA MET A 1 27.03 -6.46 -5.03
C MET A 1 27.31 -5.24 -5.92
N ALA A 2 28.44 -4.57 -5.71
CA ALA A 2 28.90 -3.48 -6.57
C ALA A 2 29.69 -4.05 -7.77
N CYS A 3 29.58 -3.42 -8.94
CA CYS A 3 30.31 -3.83 -10.14
C CYS A 3 31.81 -3.57 -10.01
N ASP A 4 32.63 -4.46 -10.57
CA ASP A 4 34.05 -4.17 -10.81
C ASP A 4 34.16 -3.02 -11.82
N LEU A 5 35.01 -2.03 -11.53
CA LEU A 5 35.29 -0.88 -12.39
C LEU A 5 35.79 -1.29 -13.79
N ASN A 6 36.47 -2.43 -13.91
CA ASN A 6 36.97 -2.94 -15.19
C ASN A 6 35.91 -3.73 -16.00
N CYS A 7 34.75 -3.99 -15.41
CA CYS A 7 33.66 -4.74 -16.03
C CYS A 7 32.46 -3.85 -16.35
N HIS A 8 32.75 -2.67 -16.88
CA HIS A 8 31.75 -1.75 -17.40
C HIS A 8 31.80 -1.69 -18.92
N PHE A 9 30.62 -1.66 -19.53
CA PHE A 9 30.47 -1.42 -20.97
C PHE A 9 29.45 -0.31 -21.18
N ALA A 10 29.92 0.85 -21.65
CA ALA A 10 29.13 2.08 -21.75
C ALA A 10 28.81 2.47 -23.20
N GLU A 11 29.13 1.61 -24.17
CA GLU A 11 28.86 1.90 -25.56
C GLU A 11 27.37 1.73 -25.88
N PRO A 12 26.83 2.53 -26.82
CA PRO A 12 25.38 2.56 -27.08
C PRO A 12 24.86 1.31 -27.80
N TYR A 13 25.70 0.58 -28.53
CA TYR A 13 25.35 -0.65 -29.25
C TYR A 13 26.60 -1.50 -29.53
N ILE A 14 26.39 -2.74 -29.96
CA ILE A 14 27.45 -3.70 -30.32
C ILE A 14 27.73 -3.64 -31.83
N SER A 15 28.98 -3.35 -32.19
CA SER A 15 29.55 -3.43 -33.54
C SER A 15 31.04 -3.79 -33.45
N SER A 16 31.69 -4.07 -34.58
CA SER A 16 33.12 -4.33 -34.67
C SER A 16 33.97 -3.21 -34.06
N GLU A 17 33.51 -1.96 -34.14
CA GLU A 17 34.18 -0.79 -33.55
C GLU A 17 34.01 -0.75 -32.03
N THR A 18 32.79 -0.87 -31.51
CA THR A 18 32.53 -0.78 -30.06
C THR A 18 33.06 -2.00 -29.31
N LEU A 19 33.15 -3.15 -29.97
CA LEU A 19 33.72 -4.39 -29.42
C LEU A 19 35.21 -4.25 -29.08
N LYS A 20 35.93 -3.28 -29.65
CA LYS A 20 37.32 -2.97 -29.25
C LYS A 20 37.42 -2.57 -27.77
N LYS A 21 36.34 -2.05 -27.20
CA LYS A 21 36.22 -1.65 -25.78
C LYS A 21 35.54 -2.72 -24.91
N TRP A 22 35.23 -3.88 -25.48
CA TRP A 22 34.56 -4.97 -24.76
C TRP A 22 35.49 -5.59 -23.69
N PRO A 23 35.04 -5.72 -22.43
CA PRO A 23 35.86 -6.29 -21.37
C PRO A 23 35.86 -7.83 -21.43
N LYS A 24 36.66 -8.39 -22.34
CA LYS A 24 36.74 -9.83 -22.69
C LYS A 24 36.96 -10.82 -21.53
N THR A 25 37.43 -10.35 -20.37
CA THR A 25 37.71 -11.20 -19.21
C THR A 25 36.57 -11.26 -18.20
N CYS A 26 35.57 -10.37 -18.31
CA CYS A 26 34.53 -10.20 -17.32
C CYS A 26 33.43 -11.25 -17.45
N LYS A 27 33.09 -11.87 -16.31
CA LYS A 27 31.91 -12.74 -16.17
C LYS A 27 30.66 -11.97 -15.79
N TYR A 28 30.84 -10.94 -14.96
CA TYR A 28 29.82 -10.04 -14.48
C TYR A 28 30.01 -8.68 -15.14
N LEU A 29 29.04 -8.22 -15.92
CA LEU A 29 29.12 -6.98 -16.69
C LEU A 29 28.09 -5.96 -16.21
N CYS A 30 28.50 -4.70 -16.10
CA CYS A 30 27.59 -3.58 -15.83
C CYS A 30 27.52 -2.65 -17.03
N GLY A 31 26.39 -2.67 -17.72
CA GLY A 31 26.21 -1.99 -19.00
C GLY A 31 24.92 -2.43 -19.67
N ASN A 32 24.51 -1.68 -20.69
CA ASN A 32 23.37 -2.05 -21.52
C ASN A 32 23.89 -2.69 -22.81
N LEU A 33 23.28 -3.79 -23.23
CA LEU A 33 23.64 -4.48 -24.47
C LEU A 33 22.54 -4.25 -25.50
N ILE A 34 22.88 -3.59 -26.60
CA ILE A 34 21.98 -3.31 -27.72
C ILE A 34 22.60 -3.88 -28.99
N PHE A 35 21.89 -4.80 -29.63
CA PHE A 35 22.22 -5.35 -30.94
C PHE A 35 21.17 -4.83 -31.93
N ASN A 36 21.62 -4.22 -33.02
CA ASN A 36 20.72 -3.57 -33.97
C ASN A 36 21.24 -3.59 -35.41
N GLU A 37 20.73 -2.69 -36.26
CA GLU A 37 21.16 -2.55 -37.66
C GLU A 37 22.65 -2.23 -37.81
N GLU A 38 23.30 -1.67 -36.78
CA GLU A 38 24.73 -1.34 -36.75
C GLU A 38 25.60 -2.53 -36.31
N THR A 39 25.00 -3.66 -35.92
CA THR A 39 25.73 -4.88 -35.56
C THR A 39 26.22 -5.59 -36.82
N ASP A 40 27.49 -5.37 -37.15
CA ASP A 40 28.20 -5.92 -38.32
C ASP A 40 29.01 -7.20 -38.01
N LEU A 41 28.79 -7.79 -36.83
CA LEU A 41 29.53 -8.96 -36.35
C LEU A 41 28.94 -10.29 -36.85
N THR A 42 29.81 -11.24 -37.16
CA THR A 42 29.42 -12.63 -37.44
C THR A 42 29.04 -13.39 -36.17
N ASP A 43 28.23 -14.46 -36.32
CA ASP A 43 27.87 -15.36 -35.20
C ASP A 43 29.10 -15.92 -34.46
N TYR A 44 30.21 -16.13 -35.19
CA TYR A 44 31.48 -16.57 -34.63
C TYR A 44 32.11 -15.50 -33.74
N GLU A 45 32.18 -14.25 -34.22
CA GLU A 45 32.73 -13.15 -33.44
C GLU A 45 31.90 -12.86 -32.20
N LEU A 46 30.57 -12.93 -32.29
CA LEU A 46 29.68 -12.83 -31.14
C LEU A 46 29.95 -13.94 -30.12
N SER A 47 29.97 -15.20 -30.56
CA SER A 47 30.25 -16.33 -29.66
C SER A 47 31.61 -16.19 -28.94
N VAL A 48 32.67 -15.83 -29.67
CA VAL A 48 34.03 -15.70 -29.10
C VAL A 48 34.19 -14.51 -28.16
N ASN A 49 33.41 -13.44 -28.32
CA ASN A 49 33.52 -12.29 -27.42
C ASN A 49 32.60 -12.40 -26.20
N PHE A 50 31.45 -13.05 -26.33
CA PHE A 50 30.43 -13.11 -25.28
C PHE A 50 30.45 -14.40 -24.45
N TRP A 51 31.25 -15.42 -24.80
CA TRP A 51 31.23 -16.72 -24.10
C TRP A 51 31.45 -16.66 -22.59
N LYS A 52 32.21 -15.68 -22.07
CA LYS A 52 32.45 -15.52 -20.62
C LYS A 52 31.32 -14.81 -19.89
N LEU A 53 30.43 -14.12 -20.60
CA LEU A 53 29.37 -13.33 -20.00
C LEU A 53 28.38 -14.27 -19.31
N GLU A 54 28.42 -14.30 -17.99
CA GLU A 54 27.52 -15.08 -17.14
C GLU A 54 26.44 -14.19 -16.52
N GLU A 55 26.76 -12.93 -16.24
CA GLU A 55 25.87 -12.01 -15.55
C GLU A 55 25.86 -10.60 -16.16
N LEU A 56 24.66 -10.05 -16.37
CA LEU A 56 24.46 -8.69 -16.88
C LEU A 56 23.68 -7.85 -15.87
N LYS A 57 24.25 -6.72 -15.45
CA LYS A 57 23.56 -5.68 -14.71
C LYS A 57 23.26 -4.49 -15.63
N GLY A 58 22.12 -4.58 -16.28
CA GLY A 58 21.59 -3.61 -17.24
C GLY A 58 20.47 -4.26 -18.04
N PHE A 59 20.15 -3.72 -19.21
CA PHE A 59 19.16 -4.32 -20.11
C PHE A 59 19.80 -4.92 -21.37
N LEU A 60 19.08 -5.85 -21.99
CA LEU A 60 19.45 -6.52 -23.24
C LEU A 60 18.36 -6.29 -24.29
N ARG A 61 18.74 -5.72 -25.44
CA ARG A 61 17.85 -5.46 -26.58
C ARG A 61 18.46 -5.96 -27.88
N ILE A 62 17.67 -6.67 -28.67
CA ILE A 62 18.02 -7.13 -30.01
C ILE A 62 16.92 -6.65 -30.95
N GLN A 63 17.17 -5.61 -31.73
CA GLN A 63 16.14 -4.98 -32.54
C GLN A 63 16.62 -4.54 -33.92
N ASN A 64 15.85 -4.78 -34.97
CA ASN A 64 16.22 -4.41 -36.36
C ASN A 64 17.57 -5.01 -36.82
N SER A 65 18.03 -6.11 -36.22
CA SER A 65 19.32 -6.72 -36.56
C SER A 65 19.21 -7.72 -37.70
N THR A 66 20.35 -8.07 -38.29
CA THR A 66 20.50 -9.15 -39.28
C THR A 66 20.81 -10.51 -38.66
N LEU A 67 20.83 -10.61 -37.32
CA LEU A 67 21.17 -11.82 -36.58
C LEU A 67 20.20 -12.95 -36.89
N THR A 68 20.75 -14.16 -37.03
CA THR A 68 19.96 -15.38 -37.29
C THR A 68 19.70 -16.22 -36.04
N SER A 69 20.53 -16.04 -35.00
CA SER A 69 20.50 -16.79 -33.74
C SER A 69 21.04 -15.97 -32.57
N LEU A 70 20.53 -16.24 -31.36
CA LEU A 70 21.06 -15.69 -30.09
C LEU A 70 21.92 -16.70 -29.29
N ASN A 71 22.40 -17.77 -29.93
CA ASN A 71 23.20 -18.81 -29.26
C ASN A 71 24.47 -18.29 -28.57
N PHE A 72 25.02 -17.16 -29.01
CA PHE A 72 26.19 -16.53 -28.38
C PHE A 72 25.95 -16.09 -26.92
N LEU A 73 24.69 -16.07 -26.46
CA LEU A 73 24.28 -15.78 -25.08
C LEU A 73 24.10 -17.02 -24.21
N GLU A 74 24.55 -18.21 -24.65
CA GLU A 74 24.27 -19.49 -23.97
C GLU A 74 24.72 -19.57 -22.49
N ASN A 75 25.74 -18.80 -22.11
CA ASN A 75 26.30 -18.79 -20.76
C ASN A 75 25.66 -17.74 -19.84
N LEU A 76 24.77 -16.91 -20.36
CA LEU A 76 24.10 -15.87 -19.58
C LEU A 76 23.10 -16.51 -18.60
N ARG A 77 23.36 -16.34 -17.30
CA ARG A 77 22.68 -17.00 -16.17
C ARG A 77 22.13 -16.02 -15.12
N ALA A 78 22.51 -14.74 -15.18
CA ALA A 78 22.12 -13.78 -14.15
C ALA A 78 20.63 -13.57 -14.05
N ARG A 79 20.24 -13.42 -12.79
CA ARG A 79 18.94 -13.09 -12.27
C ARG A 79 18.87 -11.58 -11.97
N GLN A 80 18.76 -10.69 -12.97
CA GLN A 80 18.47 -9.25 -12.74
C GLN A 80 18.14 -8.45 -14.03
N CYS A 81 16.92 -7.94 -14.15
CA CYS A 81 16.56 -6.85 -15.08
C CYS A 81 16.62 -5.50 -14.32
N GLU A 82 17.82 -5.04 -13.94
CA GLU A 82 18.03 -3.76 -13.22
C GLU A 82 18.47 -2.66 -14.18
N GLY A 83 17.53 -1.92 -14.78
CA GLY A 83 17.90 -0.73 -15.55
C GLY A 83 16.79 -0.09 -16.40
N GLY A 84 16.16 0.97 -15.87
CA GLY A 84 15.24 1.85 -16.60
C GLY A 84 13.78 1.70 -16.17
N GLU A 85 12.95 2.71 -16.47
CA GLU A 85 11.53 2.82 -16.06
C GLU A 85 10.63 1.63 -16.42
N PHE A 86 11.10 0.60 -17.16
CA PHE A 86 10.26 -0.52 -17.60
C PHE A 86 10.82 -1.95 -17.44
N GLY A 87 12.10 -2.17 -17.08
CA GLY A 87 12.61 -3.54 -16.83
C GLY A 87 12.27 -4.58 -17.92
N GLU A 88 12.56 -4.27 -19.19
CA GLU A 88 12.17 -5.10 -20.35
C GLU A 88 13.35 -5.83 -21.00
N PHE A 89 13.12 -7.07 -21.44
CA PHE A 89 13.95 -7.79 -22.41
C PHE A 89 13.29 -7.70 -23.80
N VAL A 90 14.00 -7.18 -24.81
CA VAL A 90 13.40 -6.89 -26.13
C VAL A 90 14.09 -7.67 -27.23
N VAL A 91 13.30 -8.40 -28.03
CA VAL A 91 13.71 -9.04 -29.29
C VAL A 91 12.70 -8.66 -30.36
N SER A 92 13.00 -7.65 -31.19
CA SER A 92 12.01 -7.10 -32.11
C SER A 92 12.50 -6.86 -33.53
N ASN A 93 11.62 -7.00 -34.53
CA ASN A 93 11.91 -6.64 -35.93
C ASN A 93 13.17 -7.31 -36.54
N ASN A 94 13.54 -8.52 -36.10
CA ASN A 94 14.70 -9.22 -36.65
C ASN A 94 14.22 -10.18 -37.76
N LEU A 95 14.33 -9.73 -39.02
CA LEU A 95 13.75 -10.41 -40.20
C LEU A 95 14.32 -11.82 -40.47
N TYR A 96 15.53 -12.09 -39.96
CA TYR A 96 16.25 -13.35 -40.18
C TYR A 96 16.38 -14.23 -38.93
N LEU A 97 15.90 -13.77 -37.78
CA LEU A 97 16.07 -14.48 -36.52
C LEU A 97 15.21 -15.75 -36.49
N THR A 98 15.85 -16.88 -36.19
CA THR A 98 15.20 -18.20 -36.15
C THR A 98 15.28 -18.88 -34.78
N ASN A 99 16.16 -18.43 -33.89
CA ASN A 99 16.45 -19.09 -32.63
C ASN A 99 16.82 -18.08 -31.52
N LEU A 100 16.17 -18.17 -30.36
CA LEU A 100 16.45 -17.36 -29.16
C LEU A 100 17.63 -17.87 -28.31
N GLY A 101 18.27 -18.98 -28.70
CA GLY A 101 19.33 -19.62 -27.92
C GLY A 101 18.86 -20.10 -26.54
N ASN A 102 19.78 -20.12 -25.58
CA ASN A 102 19.53 -20.63 -24.21
C ASN A 102 19.22 -19.51 -23.20
N VAL A 103 18.46 -18.49 -23.63
CA VAL A 103 18.13 -17.31 -22.80
C VAL A 103 17.20 -17.62 -21.62
N LYS A 104 16.70 -18.85 -21.49
CA LYS A 104 15.90 -19.31 -20.33
C LYS A 104 16.62 -19.10 -18.98
N ASN A 105 17.96 -19.16 -18.98
CA ASN A 105 18.78 -18.99 -17.78
C ASN A 105 18.96 -17.51 -17.38
N PHE A 106 18.63 -16.58 -18.27
CA PHE A 106 18.61 -15.14 -18.00
C PHE A 106 17.34 -14.69 -17.25
N ALA A 107 16.42 -15.62 -16.96
CA ALA A 107 15.17 -15.32 -16.28
C ALA A 107 15.40 -14.98 -14.79
N ASN A 108 15.04 -13.75 -14.39
CA ASN A 108 14.83 -13.39 -12.98
C ASN A 108 13.35 -13.15 -12.68
N GLY A 109 13.03 -13.19 -11.37
CA GLY A 109 11.69 -13.17 -10.79
C GLY A 109 10.72 -12.11 -11.28
N ASP A 110 9.51 -12.21 -10.74
CA ASP A 110 8.17 -11.94 -11.31
C ASP A 110 7.91 -10.58 -12.01
N LYS A 111 8.88 -9.67 -12.14
CA LYS A 111 8.68 -8.27 -12.58
C LYS A 111 9.22 -7.89 -13.96
N CYS A 112 9.97 -8.75 -14.66
CA CYS A 112 10.57 -8.39 -15.98
C CYS A 112 9.62 -8.71 -17.15
N THR A 113 9.37 -7.76 -18.06
CA THR A 113 8.54 -7.99 -19.26
C THR A 113 9.39 -8.41 -20.45
N TRP A 114 9.03 -9.52 -21.09
CA TRP A 114 9.68 -10.04 -22.31
C TRP A 114 8.87 -9.58 -23.52
N ARG A 115 9.45 -8.75 -24.39
CA ARG A 115 8.83 -8.30 -25.64
C ARG A 115 9.52 -8.97 -26.82
N ILE A 116 8.90 -10.01 -27.37
CA ILE A 116 9.41 -10.75 -28.53
C ILE A 116 8.43 -10.59 -29.69
N VAL A 117 8.69 -9.65 -30.60
CA VAL A 117 7.68 -9.24 -31.59
C VAL A 117 8.27 -9.06 -32.99
N LYS A 118 7.47 -9.32 -34.03
CA LYS A 118 7.86 -9.05 -35.43
C LYS A 118 9.16 -9.74 -35.86
N ASN A 119 9.37 -10.99 -35.44
CA ASN A 119 10.47 -11.83 -35.91
C ASN A 119 9.90 -12.95 -36.80
N PRO A 120 9.65 -12.68 -38.10
CA PRO A 120 8.79 -13.52 -38.96
C PRO A 120 9.30 -14.94 -39.21
N LYS A 121 10.54 -15.27 -38.83
CA LYS A 121 11.13 -16.60 -38.95
C LYS A 121 11.34 -17.31 -37.60
N LEU A 122 10.95 -16.70 -36.49
CA LEU A 122 11.14 -17.23 -35.15
C LEU A 122 9.88 -17.94 -34.64
N ASP A 123 9.98 -19.24 -34.33
CA ASP A 123 8.91 -20.01 -33.68
C ASP A 123 9.11 -19.98 -32.16
N ILE A 124 8.41 -19.06 -31.46
CA ILE A 124 8.54 -18.94 -30.00
C ILE A 124 7.72 -19.98 -29.23
N SER A 125 6.77 -20.65 -29.89
CA SER A 125 5.91 -21.66 -29.26
C SER A 125 6.69 -22.90 -28.78
N SER A 126 7.90 -23.07 -29.31
CA SER A 126 8.85 -24.12 -28.91
C SER A 126 9.53 -23.89 -27.55
N TYR A 127 9.41 -22.71 -26.95
CA TYR A 127 10.09 -22.34 -25.71
C TYR A 127 9.14 -22.31 -24.51
N GLU A 128 8.84 -23.49 -23.94
CA GLU A 128 7.86 -23.68 -22.85
C GLU A 128 7.97 -22.68 -21.69
N PHE A 129 9.20 -22.29 -21.31
CA PHE A 129 9.43 -21.35 -20.21
C PHE A 129 8.80 -19.96 -20.46
N LEU A 130 8.65 -19.54 -21.71
CA LEU A 130 8.05 -18.24 -22.07
C LEU A 130 6.57 -18.15 -21.67
N ALA A 131 5.86 -19.28 -21.62
CA ALA A 131 4.46 -19.32 -21.21
C ALA A 131 4.25 -18.90 -19.74
N TYR A 132 5.30 -18.97 -18.91
CA TYR A 132 5.25 -18.63 -17.48
C TYR A 132 5.79 -17.22 -17.18
N LEU A 133 6.20 -16.46 -18.20
CA LEU A 133 6.75 -15.11 -18.05
C LEU A 133 5.71 -14.03 -18.40
N ARG A 134 5.96 -12.78 -17.98
CA ARG A 134 5.27 -11.60 -18.51
C ARG A 134 5.69 -11.38 -19.97
N LEU A 135 5.07 -12.09 -20.90
CA LEU A 135 5.41 -12.12 -22.33
C LEU A 135 4.46 -11.23 -23.14
N GLU A 136 5.03 -10.38 -23.99
CA GLU A 136 4.36 -9.74 -25.11
C GLU A 136 4.91 -10.32 -26.42
N ASN A 137 4.03 -10.94 -27.21
CA ASN A 137 4.43 -11.62 -28.43
C ASN A 137 3.38 -11.51 -29.55
N PHE A 138 3.83 -11.04 -30.72
CA PHE A 138 3.02 -10.97 -31.94
C PHE A 138 3.92 -10.81 -33.17
N GLY A 139 3.45 -11.24 -34.33
CA GLY A 139 4.18 -11.08 -35.59
C GLY A 139 5.43 -11.96 -35.71
N ASN A 140 5.54 -13.00 -34.88
CA ASN A 140 6.56 -14.04 -35.04
C ASN A 140 6.07 -15.15 -35.99
N LEU A 141 6.92 -16.13 -36.31
CA LEU A 141 6.50 -17.28 -37.16
C LEU A 141 5.37 -18.08 -36.51
N LYS A 142 5.47 -18.27 -35.18
CA LYS A 142 4.39 -18.77 -34.32
C LYS A 142 4.50 -18.13 -32.95
N ASP A 143 3.36 -17.79 -32.40
CA ASP A 143 3.17 -17.05 -31.16
C ASP A 143 2.39 -17.89 -30.12
N TYR A 144 2.50 -17.55 -28.83
CA TYR A 144 1.53 -17.99 -27.83
C TYR A 144 0.23 -17.22 -28.06
N GLU A 145 -0.79 -17.90 -28.57
CA GLU A 145 -2.07 -17.27 -28.90
C GLU A 145 -2.86 -16.90 -27.64
N CYS A 146 -3.37 -15.67 -27.60
CA CYS A 146 -4.33 -15.17 -26.59
C CYS A 146 -3.88 -15.33 -25.12
N VAL A 147 -2.59 -15.16 -24.86
CA VAL A 147 -1.99 -15.11 -23.51
C VAL A 147 -1.37 -13.74 -23.29
N ASN A 148 -1.52 -13.14 -22.11
CA ASN A 148 -0.95 -11.84 -21.75
C ASN A 148 -1.12 -10.75 -22.83
N VAL A 149 -2.33 -10.67 -23.42
CA VAL A 149 -2.63 -9.82 -24.57
C VAL A 149 -2.41 -8.34 -24.24
N ARG A 150 -1.61 -7.66 -25.08
CA ARG A 150 -1.36 -6.22 -25.04
C ARG A 150 -1.78 -5.62 -26.38
N ILE A 151 -2.88 -4.87 -26.39
CA ILE A 151 -3.45 -4.28 -27.59
C ILE A 151 -2.99 -2.84 -27.71
N THR A 152 -2.31 -2.57 -28.82
CA THR A 152 -1.91 -1.26 -29.33
C THR A 152 -2.27 -1.23 -30.82
N PRO A 153 -2.16 -0.08 -31.51
CA PRO A 153 -2.40 -0.02 -32.96
C PRO A 153 -1.55 -1.02 -33.75
N GLU A 154 -0.33 -1.30 -33.27
CA GLU A 154 0.62 -2.21 -33.87
C GLU A 154 0.23 -3.69 -33.71
N SER A 155 -0.27 -4.07 -32.53
CA SER A 155 -0.56 -5.47 -32.18
C SER A 155 -2.01 -5.89 -32.44
N LEU A 156 -2.91 -4.93 -32.63
CA LEU A 156 -4.34 -5.14 -32.86
C LEU A 156 -4.67 -6.22 -33.90
N PRO A 157 -4.05 -6.26 -35.10
CA PRO A 157 -4.38 -7.25 -36.13
C PRO A 157 -4.19 -8.71 -35.67
N TYR A 158 -3.26 -8.96 -34.74
CA TYR A 158 -2.84 -10.31 -34.33
C TYR A 158 -3.78 -10.96 -33.31
N TYR A 159 -4.59 -10.20 -32.59
CA TYR A 159 -5.45 -10.72 -31.50
C TYR A 159 -6.95 -10.73 -31.83
N SER A 160 -7.32 -10.35 -33.06
CA SER A 160 -8.71 -10.20 -33.52
C SER A 160 -9.55 -11.49 -33.51
N ASN A 161 -8.94 -12.67 -33.30
CA ASN A 161 -9.62 -13.96 -33.29
C ASN A 161 -9.71 -14.63 -31.91
N CYS A 162 -9.28 -13.96 -30.84
CA CYS A 162 -9.29 -14.55 -29.51
C CYS A 162 -10.72 -14.80 -28.99
N LEU A 163 -11.02 -16.06 -28.62
CA LEU A 163 -12.26 -16.45 -27.93
C LEU A 163 -12.14 -16.35 -26.41
N SER A 164 -10.97 -16.66 -25.87
CA SER A 164 -10.61 -16.54 -24.46
C SER A 164 -9.20 -15.97 -24.34
N ILE A 165 -8.96 -15.17 -23.31
CA ILE A 165 -7.61 -14.72 -22.95
C ILE A 165 -7.25 -15.32 -21.59
N ASN A 166 -6.10 -16.00 -21.52
CA ASN A 166 -5.67 -16.72 -20.32
C ASN A 166 -4.36 -16.16 -19.77
N ASN A 167 -4.09 -16.51 -18.50
CA ASN A 167 -2.80 -16.47 -17.84
C ASN A 167 -2.21 -15.06 -17.64
N GLY A 168 -2.27 -14.59 -16.40
CA GLY A 168 -1.44 -13.50 -15.90
C GLY A 168 -1.08 -13.80 -14.45
N ALA A 169 -0.02 -14.57 -14.24
CA ALA A 169 0.72 -14.47 -12.99
C ALA A 169 1.17 -13.01 -12.89
N GLU A 170 0.51 -12.28 -12.00
CA GLU A 170 0.67 -10.86 -11.71
C GLU A 170 0.08 -9.85 -12.73
N GLU A 171 -0.80 -9.01 -12.18
CA GLU A 171 -1.27 -7.70 -12.65
C GLU A 171 -2.38 -7.70 -13.73
N LYS A 172 -2.19 -8.08 -15.01
CA LYS A 172 -3.26 -7.98 -16.06
C LYS A 172 -3.09 -8.97 -17.23
N ALA A 173 -4.14 -9.71 -17.58
CA ALA A 173 -4.13 -10.59 -18.76
C ALA A 173 -4.49 -9.84 -20.06
N LEU A 174 -5.35 -8.82 -20.00
CA LEU A 174 -5.69 -7.97 -21.15
C LEU A 174 -5.32 -6.52 -20.84
N LYS A 175 -4.46 -5.91 -21.66
CA LYS A 175 -4.25 -4.45 -21.66
C LYS A 175 -4.61 -3.86 -23.01
N ILE A 176 -5.28 -2.71 -23.01
CA ILE A 176 -5.63 -1.94 -24.20
C ILE A 176 -5.13 -0.51 -23.99
N SER A 177 -4.32 -0.02 -24.92
CA SER A 177 -3.76 1.33 -24.82
C SER A 177 -3.51 1.98 -26.17
N ASN A 178 -3.52 3.31 -26.20
CA ASN A 178 -3.22 4.13 -27.38
C ASN A 178 -4.08 3.80 -28.62
N LEU A 179 -5.30 3.29 -28.43
CA LEU A 179 -6.23 3.03 -29.52
C LEU A 179 -7.05 4.28 -29.86
N SER A 180 -7.31 4.43 -31.16
CA SER A 180 -8.21 5.45 -31.71
C SER A 180 -9.57 4.84 -32.07
N SER A 181 -10.64 5.65 -32.00
CA SER A 181 -11.99 5.27 -32.43
C SER A 181 -12.12 4.89 -33.91
N LEU A 182 -11.12 5.24 -34.74
CA LEU A 182 -11.07 4.87 -36.16
C LEU A 182 -10.63 3.42 -36.42
N MET A 183 -10.18 2.71 -35.39
CA MET A 183 -9.65 1.36 -35.54
C MET A 183 -10.76 0.31 -35.53
N ASP A 184 -10.60 -0.74 -36.35
CA ASP A 184 -11.53 -1.86 -36.38
C ASP A 184 -11.32 -2.80 -35.19
N LEU A 185 -12.25 -2.75 -34.24
CA LEU A 185 -12.28 -3.60 -33.04
C LEU A 185 -13.27 -4.76 -33.16
N SER A 186 -13.90 -4.96 -34.33
CA SER A 186 -14.97 -5.96 -34.52
C SER A 186 -14.54 -7.39 -34.23
N GLY A 187 -13.26 -7.73 -34.38
CA GLY A 187 -12.71 -9.04 -34.00
C GLY A 187 -12.97 -9.42 -32.54
N PHE A 188 -12.96 -8.45 -31.63
CA PHE A 188 -13.18 -8.69 -30.19
C PHE A 188 -14.61 -9.02 -29.83
N LEU A 189 -15.57 -8.87 -30.75
CA LEU A 189 -16.93 -9.39 -30.57
C LEU A 189 -16.95 -10.91 -30.35
N LYS A 190 -15.89 -11.63 -30.75
CA LYS A 190 -15.75 -13.06 -30.51
C LYS A 190 -15.35 -13.39 -29.07
N LEU A 191 -14.70 -12.47 -28.36
CA LEU A 191 -14.16 -12.70 -27.02
C LEU A 191 -15.29 -12.99 -26.01
N LYS A 192 -15.18 -14.10 -25.30
CA LYS A 192 -16.17 -14.58 -24.31
C LYS A 192 -15.64 -14.59 -22.88
N SER A 193 -14.34 -14.77 -22.70
CA SER A 193 -13.75 -14.93 -21.37
C SER A 193 -12.37 -14.29 -21.25
N VAL A 194 -12.08 -13.73 -20.07
CA VAL A 194 -10.76 -13.28 -19.65
C VAL A 194 -10.45 -13.90 -18.29
N VAL A 195 -9.39 -14.68 -18.21
CA VAL A 195 -8.87 -15.26 -16.96
C VAL A 195 -7.65 -14.44 -16.56
N GLY A 196 -7.88 -13.37 -15.80
CA GLY A 196 -6.87 -12.34 -15.50
C GLY A 196 -7.45 -10.93 -15.34
N GLY A 197 -6.60 -9.97 -14.96
CA GLY A 197 -6.99 -8.56 -14.87
C GLY A 197 -7.17 -7.91 -16.25
N ILE A 198 -7.95 -6.82 -16.31
CA ILE A 198 -8.19 -6.02 -17.51
C ILE A 198 -7.72 -4.59 -17.25
N GLU A 199 -6.95 -4.02 -18.18
CA GLU A 199 -6.56 -2.62 -18.16
C GLU A 199 -6.92 -1.97 -19.49
N ILE A 200 -7.60 -0.82 -19.44
CA ILE A 200 -7.91 0.00 -20.61
C ILE A 200 -7.50 1.42 -20.27
N SER A 201 -6.42 1.89 -20.88
CA SER A 201 -5.81 3.15 -20.49
C SER A 201 -5.27 3.97 -21.66
N ASN A 202 -5.38 5.29 -21.56
CA ASN A 202 -4.84 6.23 -22.56
C ASN A 202 -5.37 5.95 -23.97
N THR A 203 -6.69 5.83 -24.13
CA THR A 203 -7.35 5.62 -25.43
C THR A 203 -8.29 6.78 -25.77
N ASP A 204 -8.55 6.96 -27.07
CA ASP A 204 -9.53 7.93 -27.58
C ASP A 204 -10.91 7.27 -27.84
N LEU A 205 -11.16 6.11 -27.25
CA LEU A 205 -12.40 5.34 -27.45
C LEU A 205 -13.58 6.02 -26.74
N GLU A 206 -14.74 6.03 -27.39
CA GLU A 206 -15.99 6.56 -26.81
C GLU A 206 -16.80 5.48 -26.07
N ASP A 207 -16.66 4.22 -26.48
CA ASP A 207 -17.37 3.08 -25.90
C ASP A 207 -16.54 1.79 -25.93
N LEU A 208 -16.77 0.88 -24.97
CA LEU A 208 -16.12 -0.44 -24.92
C LEU A 208 -17.05 -1.58 -25.36
N SER A 209 -18.09 -1.29 -26.13
CA SER A 209 -19.12 -2.26 -26.51
C SER A 209 -18.61 -3.28 -27.52
N PHE A 210 -17.41 -3.10 -28.07
CA PHE A 210 -16.69 -4.15 -28.82
C PHE A 210 -16.42 -5.40 -27.96
N LEU A 211 -16.47 -5.27 -26.62
CA LEU A 211 -16.42 -6.37 -25.65
C LEU A 211 -17.79 -6.81 -25.12
N LYS A 212 -18.92 -6.38 -25.74
CA LYS A 212 -20.28 -6.72 -25.26
C LYS A 212 -20.56 -8.21 -25.08
N ASN A 213 -19.80 -9.06 -25.76
CA ASN A 213 -19.96 -10.51 -25.73
C ASN A 213 -19.14 -11.19 -24.62
N LEU A 214 -18.38 -10.44 -23.83
CA LEU A 214 -17.63 -10.90 -22.68
C LEU A 214 -18.60 -11.37 -21.59
N LYS A 215 -18.47 -12.64 -21.18
CA LYS A 215 -19.34 -13.29 -20.18
C LYS A 215 -18.61 -13.62 -18.89
N ILE A 216 -17.30 -13.87 -18.96
CA ILE A 216 -16.53 -14.42 -17.85
C ILE A 216 -15.29 -13.55 -17.62
N ILE A 217 -15.16 -13.04 -16.39
CA ILE A 217 -13.91 -12.51 -15.87
C ILE A 217 -13.59 -13.32 -14.62
N GLU A 218 -12.50 -14.08 -14.65
CA GLU A 218 -12.09 -14.99 -13.58
C GLU A 218 -10.65 -14.75 -13.15
N MET A 219 -10.29 -15.30 -11.98
CA MET A 219 -8.94 -15.29 -11.44
C MET A 219 -8.38 -16.69 -11.31
N PRO A 220 -7.17 -16.97 -11.83
CA PRO A 220 -6.44 -18.16 -11.41
C PRO A 220 -6.12 -18.04 -9.91
N GLY A 221 -6.33 -19.12 -9.15
CA GLY A 221 -6.32 -19.08 -7.69
C GLY A 221 -4.94 -18.77 -7.08
N GLY A 222 -4.90 -17.87 -6.09
CA GLY A 222 -3.78 -17.58 -5.20
C GLY A 222 -4.26 -16.77 -3.98
N PRO A 223 -3.53 -16.79 -2.83
CA PRO A 223 -3.96 -16.17 -1.57
C PRO A 223 -3.81 -14.63 -1.54
N MET A 224 -3.10 -14.02 -2.49
CA MET A 224 -2.82 -12.57 -2.53
C MET A 224 -3.32 -11.88 -3.83
N ASP A 225 -3.86 -12.62 -4.79
CA ASP A 225 -4.14 -12.11 -6.13
C ASP A 225 -5.53 -11.47 -6.22
N ARG A 226 -5.58 -10.22 -6.69
CA ARG A 226 -6.83 -9.53 -7.04
C ARG A 226 -6.91 -9.36 -8.55
N ALA A 227 -8.03 -9.78 -9.14
CA ALA A 227 -8.40 -9.31 -10.47
C ALA A 227 -8.49 -7.81 -10.40
N THR A 228 -7.80 -7.13 -11.31
CA THR A 228 -7.92 -5.68 -11.38
C THR A 228 -8.56 -5.32 -12.70
N ILE A 229 -9.78 -4.78 -12.67
CA ILE A 229 -10.37 -4.06 -13.81
C ILE A 229 -9.99 -2.60 -13.62
N GLU A 230 -9.20 -2.05 -14.53
CA GLU A 230 -8.70 -0.68 -14.47
C GLU A 230 -9.01 0.05 -15.77
N ILE A 231 -9.74 1.15 -15.65
CA ILE A 231 -10.20 1.94 -16.79
C ILE A 231 -9.84 3.39 -16.48
N GLN A 232 -8.75 3.86 -17.10
CA GLN A 232 -8.18 5.15 -16.71
C GLN A 232 -7.63 6.00 -17.84
N ASN A 233 -7.69 7.32 -17.68
CA ASN A 233 -7.16 8.28 -18.65
C ASN A 233 -7.77 8.10 -20.05
N ASN A 234 -9.08 7.88 -20.15
CA ASN A 234 -9.79 7.78 -21.44
C ASN A 234 -10.76 8.98 -21.55
N PRO A 235 -10.31 10.15 -22.02
CA PRO A 235 -11.06 11.40 -21.90
C PRO A 235 -12.38 11.41 -22.68
N ASN A 236 -12.52 10.57 -23.71
CA ASN A 236 -13.74 10.46 -24.53
C ASN A 236 -14.66 9.31 -24.11
N LEU A 237 -14.23 8.43 -23.20
CA LEU A 237 -14.95 7.21 -22.88
C LEU A 237 -16.20 7.50 -22.07
N LYS A 238 -17.38 7.14 -22.59
CA LYS A 238 -18.68 7.39 -21.96
C LYS A 238 -19.37 6.16 -21.38
N ARG A 239 -19.01 4.94 -21.81
CA ARG A 239 -19.72 3.70 -21.43
C ARG A 239 -18.84 2.45 -21.53
N LEU A 240 -19.11 1.46 -20.68
CA LEU A 240 -18.51 0.12 -20.79
C LEU A 240 -19.22 -0.73 -21.85
N GLY A 241 -20.53 -0.95 -21.70
CA GLY A 241 -21.29 -1.82 -22.60
C GLY A 241 -21.03 -3.30 -22.35
N TRP A 242 -20.83 -3.70 -21.09
CA TRP A 242 -20.51 -5.06 -20.65
C TRP A 242 -21.72 -5.76 -20.00
N ASP A 243 -22.92 -5.48 -20.51
CA ASP A 243 -24.21 -5.94 -19.99
C ASP A 243 -24.39 -7.47 -20.00
N PHE A 244 -23.46 -8.26 -20.57
CA PHE A 244 -23.55 -9.73 -20.64
C PHE A 244 -22.57 -10.48 -19.73
N ILE A 245 -21.79 -9.79 -18.88
CA ILE A 245 -20.96 -10.46 -17.88
C ILE A 245 -21.83 -11.30 -16.94
N THR A 246 -21.51 -12.57 -16.76
CA THR A 246 -22.22 -13.51 -15.87
C THR A 246 -21.36 -14.01 -14.72
N VAL A 247 -20.03 -13.98 -14.90
CA VAL A 247 -19.07 -14.45 -13.91
C VAL A 247 -18.05 -13.34 -13.64
N LEU A 248 -17.92 -12.99 -12.35
CA LEU A 248 -16.93 -12.07 -11.80
C LEU A 248 -16.23 -12.75 -10.60
N PRO A 249 -15.00 -12.35 -10.25
CA PRO A 249 -14.31 -12.84 -9.05
C PRO A 249 -15.09 -12.48 -7.77
N LYS A 250 -15.20 -13.42 -6.83
CA LYS A 250 -15.97 -13.27 -5.58
C LYS A 250 -15.07 -13.02 -4.35
N ASN A 251 -15.66 -12.58 -3.24
CA ASN A 251 -15.03 -12.45 -1.92
C ASN A 251 -13.85 -11.47 -1.88
N GLY A 252 -14.02 -10.23 -2.37
CA GLY A 252 -12.96 -9.21 -2.31
C GLY A 252 -11.77 -9.45 -3.26
N LYS A 253 -11.86 -10.45 -4.15
CA LYS A 253 -10.85 -10.76 -5.17
C LYS A 253 -10.90 -9.86 -6.40
N LEU A 254 -11.82 -8.90 -6.46
CA LEU A 254 -11.94 -7.94 -7.56
C LEU A 254 -11.64 -6.54 -7.04
N LEU A 255 -10.65 -5.90 -7.66
CA LEU A 255 -10.39 -4.46 -7.58
C LEU A 255 -10.94 -3.81 -8.85
N LEU A 256 -11.81 -2.83 -8.68
CA LEU A 256 -12.39 -2.04 -9.76
C LEU A 256 -11.90 -0.59 -9.62
N LYS A 257 -11.09 -0.15 -10.57
CA LYS A 257 -10.53 1.21 -10.62
C LYS A 257 -11.01 1.92 -11.87
N ILE A 258 -11.75 3.00 -11.70
CA ILE A 258 -12.27 3.83 -12.81
C ILE A 258 -11.93 5.28 -12.48
N THR A 259 -11.02 5.90 -13.24
CA THR A 259 -10.55 7.27 -12.96
C THR A 259 -10.13 8.01 -14.23
N LYS A 260 -10.22 9.35 -14.25
CA LYS A 260 -9.88 10.21 -15.39
C LYS A 260 -10.54 9.79 -16.71
N ASN A 261 -11.83 9.48 -16.71
CA ASN A 261 -12.62 9.23 -17.93
C ASN A 261 -13.49 10.46 -18.31
N HIS A 262 -14.31 10.38 -19.35
CA HIS A 262 -15.20 11.48 -19.75
C HIS A 262 -16.15 11.88 -18.60
N ALA A 263 -16.50 13.16 -18.49
CA ALA A 263 -17.37 13.67 -17.41
C ALA A 263 -18.81 13.09 -17.41
N GLU A 264 -19.24 12.57 -18.56
CA GLU A 264 -20.52 11.86 -18.72
C GLU A 264 -20.38 10.33 -18.66
N PHE A 265 -19.22 9.81 -18.24
CA PHE A 265 -19.02 8.38 -18.12
C PHE A 265 -20.07 7.77 -17.18
N CYS A 266 -20.74 6.73 -17.66
CA CYS A 266 -21.84 6.12 -16.95
C CYS A 266 -21.75 4.59 -16.92
N LEU A 267 -22.35 4.01 -15.88
CA LEU A 267 -22.60 2.57 -15.76
C LEU A 267 -24.09 2.28 -15.93
N SER A 268 -24.40 1.20 -16.65
CA SER A 268 -25.77 0.71 -16.79
C SER A 268 -26.26 0.07 -15.48
N ILE A 269 -27.58 0.00 -15.29
CA ILE A 269 -28.20 -0.66 -14.14
C ILE A 269 -27.75 -2.14 -14.02
N GLU A 270 -27.58 -2.82 -15.16
CA GLU A 270 -27.13 -4.21 -15.24
C GLU A 270 -25.66 -4.36 -14.82
N GLU A 271 -24.79 -3.44 -15.25
CA GLU A 271 -23.37 -3.43 -14.89
C GLU A 271 -23.19 -3.22 -13.38
N VAL A 272 -23.86 -2.21 -12.81
CA VAL A 272 -23.72 -1.88 -11.38
C VAL A 272 -24.18 -3.03 -10.49
N GLN A 273 -25.31 -3.68 -10.81
CA GLN A 273 -25.78 -4.83 -10.03
C GLN A 273 -24.79 -5.99 -10.01
N LYS A 274 -24.13 -6.27 -11.15
CA LYS A 274 -23.13 -7.34 -11.24
C LYS A 274 -21.92 -7.04 -10.37
N PHE A 275 -21.45 -5.79 -10.39
CA PHE A 275 -20.37 -5.36 -9.51
C PHE A 275 -20.81 -5.42 -8.04
N ALA A 276 -21.95 -4.83 -7.67
CA ALA A 276 -22.47 -4.85 -6.31
C ALA A 276 -22.62 -6.27 -5.74
N LYS A 277 -23.04 -7.24 -6.57
CA LYS A 277 -23.18 -8.65 -6.17
C LYS A 277 -21.88 -9.31 -5.73
N VAL A 278 -20.73 -8.89 -6.28
CA VAL A 278 -19.41 -9.42 -5.90
C VAL A 278 -18.63 -8.50 -4.97
N ALA A 279 -19.16 -7.31 -4.68
CA ALA A 279 -18.62 -6.31 -3.76
C ALA A 279 -17.10 -6.07 -3.98
N PRO A 280 -16.69 -5.54 -5.15
CA PRO A 280 -15.29 -5.28 -5.41
C PRO A 280 -14.76 -4.15 -4.53
N TRP A 281 -13.45 -4.14 -4.31
CA TRP A 281 -12.78 -2.94 -3.84
C TRP A 281 -12.84 -1.88 -4.94
N PHE A 282 -13.65 -0.85 -4.70
CA PHE A 282 -13.98 0.16 -5.70
C PHE A 282 -13.18 1.43 -5.42
N PHE A 283 -12.26 1.74 -6.34
CA PHE A 283 -11.51 3.00 -6.34
C PHE A 283 -12.04 3.87 -7.46
N ASN A 284 -12.68 4.96 -7.08
CA ASN A 284 -13.21 5.94 -8.00
C ASN A 284 -12.91 7.34 -7.46
N GLU A 285 -12.19 8.13 -8.25
CA GLU A 285 -11.90 9.54 -7.98
C GLU A 285 -12.80 10.47 -8.82
N ASP A 286 -13.52 9.93 -9.82
CA ASP A 286 -14.36 10.68 -10.74
C ASP A 286 -15.84 10.62 -10.36
N LYS A 287 -16.62 11.58 -10.87
CA LYS A 287 -18.09 11.49 -10.85
C LYS A 287 -18.55 10.46 -11.89
N ILE A 288 -18.81 9.22 -11.46
CA ILE A 288 -19.44 8.19 -12.31
C ILE A 288 -20.96 8.33 -12.22
N LEU A 289 -21.62 8.34 -13.37
CA LEU A 289 -23.07 8.49 -13.48
C LEU A 289 -23.79 7.14 -13.67
N PHE A 290 -25.09 7.11 -13.40
CA PHE A 290 -25.96 6.08 -13.97
C PHE A 290 -26.34 6.48 -15.40
N CYS A 291 -26.32 5.52 -16.32
CA CYS A 291 -26.70 5.82 -17.71
C CYS A 291 -28.16 6.26 -17.82
N ALA A 292 -28.45 7.21 -18.71
CA ALA A 292 -29.79 7.80 -18.86
C ALA A 292 -30.88 6.79 -19.27
N ASN A 293 -30.48 5.69 -19.94
CA ASN A 293 -31.38 4.60 -20.25
C ASN A 293 -31.59 3.71 -19.02
N LEU A 294 -32.80 3.76 -18.45
CA LEU A 294 -33.18 3.04 -17.24
C LEU A 294 -33.93 1.72 -17.52
N THR A 295 -33.78 1.13 -18.71
CA THR A 295 -34.41 -0.17 -19.01
C THR A 295 -33.64 -1.35 -18.43
N ARG A 296 -34.36 -2.39 -17.99
CA ARG A 296 -33.79 -3.68 -17.60
C ARG A 296 -34.13 -4.78 -18.59
N ALA A 297 -33.27 -5.79 -18.67
CA ALA A 297 -33.48 -6.93 -19.57
C ALA A 297 -34.64 -7.84 -19.13
N ASP A 298 -34.95 -7.87 -17.82
CA ASP A 298 -36.05 -8.66 -17.23
C ASP A 298 -37.41 -7.93 -17.23
N GLY A 299 -37.46 -6.69 -17.74
CA GLY A 299 -38.68 -5.88 -17.80
C GLY A 299 -39.13 -5.29 -16.46
N GLN A 300 -38.36 -5.44 -15.37
CA GLN A 300 -38.70 -4.82 -14.09
C GLN A 300 -38.63 -3.29 -14.19
N LYS A 301 -39.65 -2.63 -13.63
CA LYS A 301 -39.80 -1.17 -13.69
C LYS A 301 -38.70 -0.47 -12.87
N VAL A 302 -38.03 0.48 -13.50
CA VAL A 302 -37.04 1.37 -12.89
C VAL A 302 -37.59 2.79 -12.87
N CYS A 303 -37.55 3.41 -11.69
CA CYS A 303 -38.13 4.73 -11.46
C CYS A 303 -37.07 5.69 -10.94
N LYS A 304 -37.17 6.95 -11.33
CA LYS A 304 -36.40 8.02 -10.69
C LYS A 304 -37.07 8.42 -9.38
N PHE A 305 -36.28 8.74 -8.37
CA PHE A 305 -36.78 9.25 -7.09
C PHE A 305 -36.39 10.72 -6.94
N GLU A 306 -37.39 11.58 -6.97
CA GLU A 306 -37.26 13.03 -6.71
C GLU A 306 -38.10 13.44 -5.48
N GLY A 307 -38.54 12.45 -4.70
CA GLY A 307 -39.46 12.59 -3.57
C GLY A 307 -40.77 11.81 -3.77
N PHE A 308 -41.48 11.55 -2.68
CA PHE A 308 -42.72 10.75 -2.70
C PHE A 308 -43.85 11.37 -3.52
N GLY A 309 -43.93 12.71 -3.58
CA GLY A 309 -44.99 13.41 -4.31
C GLY A 309 -45.00 13.17 -5.83
N SER A 310 -43.86 12.79 -6.42
CA SER A 310 -43.72 12.47 -7.84
C SER A 310 -43.32 11.02 -8.09
N PHE A 311 -43.32 10.18 -7.04
CA PHE A 311 -42.89 8.80 -7.13
C PHE A 311 -44.02 7.93 -7.68
N GLU A 312 -43.70 7.09 -8.65
CA GLU A 312 -44.67 6.15 -9.22
C GLU A 312 -44.80 4.91 -8.33
N THR A 313 -46.00 4.32 -8.26
CA THR A 313 -46.18 3.02 -7.61
C THR A 313 -45.63 1.88 -8.50
N ASP A 314 -45.42 0.70 -7.90
CA ASP A 314 -44.94 -0.53 -8.56
C ASP A 314 -43.51 -0.51 -9.09
N CYS A 315 -42.67 0.38 -8.56
CA CYS A 315 -41.24 0.41 -8.86
C CYS A 315 -40.49 -0.68 -8.10
N TYR A 316 -39.69 -1.48 -8.81
CA TYR A 316 -38.79 -2.47 -8.20
C TYR A 316 -37.38 -1.93 -8.00
N HIS A 317 -37.01 -0.93 -8.79
CA HIS A 317 -35.69 -0.30 -8.86
C HIS A 317 -35.85 1.21 -8.79
N VAL A 318 -35.05 1.85 -7.94
CA VAL A 318 -35.17 3.28 -7.67
C VAL A 318 -33.83 3.97 -7.91
N VAL A 319 -33.79 4.96 -8.79
CA VAL A 319 -32.58 5.75 -9.09
C VAL A 319 -32.71 7.12 -8.44
N GLY A 320 -31.79 7.43 -7.52
CA GLY A 320 -31.83 8.62 -6.67
C GLY A 320 -31.74 8.27 -5.20
N ASP A 321 -31.42 9.28 -4.39
CA ASP A 321 -31.32 9.13 -2.94
C ASP A 321 -32.74 9.07 -2.34
N VAL A 322 -32.99 8.04 -1.55
CA VAL A 322 -34.26 7.86 -0.84
C VAL A 322 -34.11 8.46 0.55
N ILE A 323 -34.80 9.58 0.79
CA ILE A 323 -34.81 10.28 2.08
C ILE A 323 -36.21 10.19 2.67
N VAL A 324 -36.31 9.60 3.87
CA VAL A 324 -37.53 9.51 4.66
C VAL A 324 -37.40 10.41 5.89
N ASP A 325 -38.35 11.32 6.08
CA ASP A 325 -38.38 12.26 7.21
C ASP A 325 -39.81 12.60 7.67
N GLU A 326 -39.94 13.55 8.61
CA GLU A 326 -41.24 13.94 9.17
C GLU A 326 -42.27 14.42 8.15
N ASP A 327 -41.81 14.92 7.00
CA ASP A 327 -42.69 15.45 5.97
C ASP A 327 -43.32 14.32 5.12
N ASN A 328 -42.66 13.16 5.03
CA ASN A 328 -43.03 12.09 4.10
C ASN A 328 -43.12 10.69 4.71
N GLU A 329 -42.92 10.53 6.02
CA GLU A 329 -42.98 9.23 6.72
C GLU A 329 -44.30 8.45 6.52
N LYS A 330 -45.38 9.11 6.10
CA LYS A 330 -46.69 8.50 5.82
C LYS A 330 -46.76 7.81 4.45
N ASP A 331 -45.84 8.14 3.55
CA ASP A 331 -45.84 7.67 2.16
C ASP A 331 -44.85 6.51 1.92
N VAL A 332 -44.17 6.04 2.98
CA VAL A 332 -43.17 4.96 2.92
C VAL A 332 -43.70 3.65 2.35
N TRP A 333 -45.02 3.41 2.41
CA TRP A 333 -45.69 2.25 1.80
C TRP A 333 -45.42 2.14 0.29
N MET A 334 -45.14 3.26 -0.40
CA MET A 334 -44.81 3.26 -1.82
C MET A 334 -43.50 2.51 -2.14
N LEU A 335 -42.66 2.26 -1.13
CA LEU A 335 -41.39 1.55 -1.27
C LEU A 335 -41.48 0.03 -1.04
N GLU A 336 -42.66 -0.52 -0.72
CA GLU A 336 -42.84 -1.95 -0.35
C GLU A 336 -42.34 -2.96 -1.40
N ASN A 337 -42.45 -2.60 -2.68
CA ASN A 337 -42.00 -3.44 -3.81
C ASN A 337 -40.53 -3.17 -4.21
N VAL A 338 -39.89 -2.15 -3.64
CA VAL A 338 -38.53 -1.75 -4.01
C VAL A 338 -37.54 -2.81 -3.52
N THR A 339 -36.75 -3.30 -4.46
CA THR A 339 -35.72 -4.31 -4.21
C THR A 339 -34.30 -3.73 -4.32
N HIS A 340 -34.12 -2.65 -5.09
CA HIS A 340 -32.82 -2.02 -5.31
C HIS A 340 -32.95 -0.50 -5.28
N ILE A 341 -32.07 0.15 -4.52
CA ILE A 341 -31.89 1.60 -4.50
C ILE A 341 -30.53 1.92 -5.13
N TYR A 342 -30.52 2.73 -6.19
CA TYR A 342 -29.37 3.25 -6.89
C TYR A 342 -29.11 4.70 -6.43
N GLY A 343 -28.76 4.82 -5.14
CA GLY A 343 -28.53 6.03 -4.37
C GLY A 343 -28.28 5.67 -2.91
N SER A 344 -28.37 6.67 -2.03
CA SER A 344 -28.36 6.47 -0.58
C SER A 344 -29.76 6.18 -0.01
N LEU A 345 -29.81 5.54 1.16
CA LEU A 345 -31.02 5.37 1.96
C LEU A 345 -30.85 6.10 3.28
N ILE A 346 -31.60 7.17 3.49
CA ILE A 346 -31.53 8.02 4.67
C ILE A 346 -32.91 8.07 5.33
N ILE A 347 -33.01 7.68 6.58
CA ILE A 347 -34.23 7.77 7.37
C ILE A 347 -33.93 8.62 8.59
N ARG A 348 -34.48 9.83 8.65
CA ARG A 348 -34.12 10.80 9.70
C ARG A 348 -35.31 11.55 10.27
N ASP A 349 -35.21 11.96 11.52
CA ASP A 349 -36.13 12.93 12.13
C ASP A 349 -37.62 12.55 12.03
N THR A 350 -37.94 11.26 11.87
CA THR A 350 -39.33 10.77 11.77
C THR A 350 -40.04 10.89 13.13
N ARG A 351 -41.35 11.17 13.10
CA ARG A 351 -42.16 11.40 14.32
C ARG A 351 -42.98 10.19 14.72
N GLU A 352 -43.48 9.46 13.74
CA GLU A 352 -44.45 8.38 13.92
C GLU A 352 -43.96 7.02 13.41
N LEU A 353 -42.86 6.99 12.64
CA LEU A 353 -42.30 5.74 12.11
C LEU A 353 -41.78 4.81 13.23
N VAL A 354 -42.31 3.59 13.30
CA VAL A 354 -42.00 2.61 14.37
C VAL A 354 -41.02 1.51 13.93
N ASN A 355 -41.03 1.14 12.64
CA ASN A 355 -40.18 0.10 12.08
C ASN A 355 -39.91 0.34 10.58
N LEU A 356 -39.07 -0.51 9.98
CA LEU A 356 -38.70 -0.47 8.57
C LEU A 356 -39.31 -1.63 7.74
N ASP A 357 -40.47 -2.16 8.13
CA ASP A 357 -41.06 -3.33 7.47
C ASP A 357 -41.41 -3.06 5.99
N PHE A 358 -41.66 -1.80 5.63
CA PHE A 358 -41.84 -1.36 4.24
C PHE A 358 -40.60 -1.59 3.35
N LEU A 359 -39.41 -1.84 3.93
CA LEU A 359 -38.20 -2.22 3.20
C LEU A 359 -37.93 -3.73 3.21
N ALA A 360 -38.91 -4.56 3.59
CA ALA A 360 -38.72 -6.02 3.67
C ALA A 360 -38.33 -6.67 2.33
N SER A 361 -38.60 -6.01 1.20
CA SER A 361 -38.22 -6.46 -0.15
C SER A 361 -36.81 -6.03 -0.58
N LEU A 362 -36.19 -5.10 0.14
CA LEU A 362 -34.91 -4.50 -0.22
C LEU A 362 -33.79 -5.55 -0.20
N LYS A 363 -33.05 -5.62 -1.30
CA LYS A 363 -31.94 -6.57 -1.50
C LYS A 363 -30.58 -5.88 -1.52
N SER A 364 -30.52 -4.63 -2.01
CA SER A 364 -29.27 -3.90 -2.17
C SER A 364 -29.50 -2.38 -2.22
N VAL A 365 -28.54 -1.63 -1.68
CA VAL A 365 -28.44 -0.18 -1.78
C VAL A 365 -27.07 0.13 -2.38
N MET A 366 -27.03 0.92 -3.44
CA MET A 366 -25.81 1.16 -4.20
C MET A 366 -25.73 2.59 -4.71
N ARG A 367 -24.61 3.27 -4.48
CA ARG A 367 -24.29 4.58 -5.05
C ARG A 367 -22.99 4.49 -5.85
N LEU A 368 -22.82 5.30 -6.89
CA LEU A 368 -21.57 5.31 -7.69
C LEU A 368 -20.56 6.38 -7.25
N LYS A 369 -20.95 7.20 -6.28
CA LYS A 369 -20.13 8.26 -5.71
C LYS A 369 -19.65 7.83 -4.32
N LYS A 370 -18.34 7.98 -4.07
CA LYS A 370 -17.79 7.85 -2.72
C LYS A 370 -17.74 9.24 -2.10
N ASP A 371 -18.70 9.53 -1.25
CA ASP A 371 -18.76 10.75 -0.44
C ASP A 371 -18.41 10.43 1.02
N GLU A 372 -18.18 11.46 1.84
CA GLU A 372 -17.86 11.33 3.27
C GLU A 372 -19.01 10.66 4.08
N ASP A 373 -20.24 10.82 3.62
CA ASP A 373 -21.43 10.26 4.28
C ASP A 373 -21.57 8.75 4.05
N GLN A 374 -22.16 8.04 5.01
CA GLN A 374 -22.49 6.61 4.87
C GLN A 374 -23.69 6.37 3.93
N ILE A 375 -23.72 5.21 3.27
CA ILE A 375 -24.75 4.87 2.25
C ILE A 375 -26.14 4.67 2.87
N ILE A 376 -26.17 4.03 4.04
CA ILE A 376 -27.41 3.77 4.79
C ILE A 376 -27.30 4.48 6.13
N ARG A 377 -28.24 5.39 6.41
CA ARG A 377 -28.26 6.23 7.61
C ARG A 377 -29.65 6.22 8.25
N ILE A 378 -29.71 6.00 9.56
CA ILE A 378 -30.95 5.96 10.35
C ILE A 378 -30.77 6.85 11.58
N LEU A 379 -31.25 8.09 11.50
CA LEU A 379 -30.84 9.18 12.39
C LEU A 379 -32.01 9.78 13.16
N SER A 380 -31.87 10.00 14.46
CA SER A 380 -32.76 10.93 15.20
C SER A 380 -34.26 10.66 15.11
N ASN A 381 -34.67 9.40 14.89
CA ASN A 381 -36.08 9.04 14.77
C ASN A 381 -36.74 8.91 16.16
N LYS A 382 -37.95 9.45 16.31
CA LYS A 382 -38.60 9.61 17.62
C LYS A 382 -39.24 8.33 18.16
N LYS A 383 -39.85 7.52 17.29
CA LYS A 383 -40.59 6.30 17.66
C LYS A 383 -40.03 5.01 17.06
N LEU A 384 -38.90 5.08 16.37
CA LEU A 384 -38.32 3.92 15.70
C LEU A 384 -37.76 2.93 16.74
N GLU A 385 -38.34 1.74 16.80
CA GLU A 385 -37.97 0.71 17.77
C GLU A 385 -37.17 -0.44 17.15
N LYS A 386 -37.25 -0.61 15.83
CA LYS A 386 -36.70 -1.79 15.14
C LYS A 386 -36.17 -1.46 13.76
N VAL A 387 -34.93 -1.87 13.52
CA VAL A 387 -34.25 -1.78 12.23
C VAL A 387 -33.84 -3.18 11.79
N ILE A 388 -34.36 -3.64 10.65
CA ILE A 388 -33.98 -4.92 10.02
C ILE A 388 -34.04 -4.81 8.51
N PHE A 389 -33.21 -5.59 7.81
CA PHE A 389 -33.19 -5.68 6.34
C PHE A 389 -33.31 -7.14 5.87
N PRO A 390 -34.48 -7.77 5.98
CA PRO A 390 -34.64 -9.23 5.90
C PRO A 390 -34.12 -9.90 4.63
N LYS A 391 -34.19 -9.20 3.48
CA LYS A 391 -33.80 -9.74 2.17
C LYS A 391 -32.51 -9.15 1.62
N MET A 392 -31.85 -8.25 2.35
CA MET A 392 -30.50 -7.84 1.98
C MET A 392 -29.57 -9.04 2.13
N THR A 393 -28.71 -9.23 1.13
CA THR A 393 -27.75 -10.34 1.07
C THR A 393 -26.40 -9.93 0.50
N THR A 394 -26.27 -8.64 0.16
CA THR A 394 -25.08 -8.01 -0.40
C THR A 394 -24.80 -6.73 0.39
N PRO A 395 -23.52 -6.39 0.62
CA PRO A 395 -23.16 -5.11 1.23
C PRO A 395 -23.69 -3.94 0.41
N PRO A 396 -23.93 -2.78 1.06
CA PRO A 396 -24.05 -1.52 0.34
C PRO A 396 -22.84 -1.34 -0.59
N PHE A 397 -23.05 -0.80 -1.78
CA PHE A 397 -21.99 -0.65 -2.77
C PHE A 397 -21.76 0.83 -3.12
N PRO A 398 -20.50 1.32 -3.16
CA PRO A 398 -19.27 0.64 -2.75
C PRO A 398 -19.17 0.44 -1.23
N ILE A 399 -18.40 -0.58 -0.83
CA ILE A 399 -17.96 -0.75 0.56
C ILE A 399 -16.42 -0.82 0.57
N GLY A 400 -15.81 0.06 1.34
CA GLY A 400 -14.38 0.15 1.57
C GLY A 400 -14.07 0.16 3.06
N GLU A 401 -12.78 0.32 3.36
CA GLU A 401 -12.30 0.42 4.74
C GLU A 401 -12.89 1.66 5.43
N GLY A 402 -13.57 1.44 6.56
CA GLY A 402 -14.25 2.48 7.33
C GLY A 402 -15.69 2.79 6.92
N ASP A 403 -16.26 2.10 5.92
CA ASP A 403 -17.69 2.24 5.56
C ASP A 403 -18.56 1.37 6.48
N PHE A 404 -19.67 1.92 6.97
CA PHE A 404 -20.59 1.25 7.89
C PHE A 404 -22.04 1.75 7.70
N ILE A 405 -23.00 1.01 8.22
CA ILE A 405 -24.38 1.45 8.38
C ILE A 405 -24.46 2.30 9.64
N ASP A 406 -24.89 3.54 9.49
CA ASP A 406 -24.93 4.55 10.55
C ASP A 406 -26.32 4.60 11.19
N ILE A 407 -26.41 4.29 12.47
CA ILE A 407 -27.64 4.34 13.25
C ILE A 407 -27.36 5.21 14.47
N ASP A 408 -27.88 6.43 14.51
CA ASP A 408 -27.46 7.38 15.54
C ASP A 408 -28.61 8.27 16.02
N GLY A 409 -28.54 8.72 17.28
CA GLY A 409 -29.43 9.74 17.84
C GLY A 409 -30.91 9.38 17.95
N ASN A 410 -31.32 8.14 17.66
CA ASN A 410 -32.71 7.71 17.75
C ASN A 410 -33.21 7.76 19.21
N SER A 411 -34.45 8.24 19.42
CA SER A 411 -34.97 8.52 20.78
C SER A 411 -35.27 7.26 21.58
N LEU A 412 -35.61 6.16 20.90
CA LEU A 412 -35.81 4.85 21.50
C LEU A 412 -34.59 3.97 21.26
N GLU A 413 -34.33 3.08 22.20
CA GLU A 413 -33.26 2.10 22.08
C GLU A 413 -33.60 1.07 20.98
N ILE A 414 -32.86 1.10 19.88
CA ILE A 414 -33.06 0.19 18.74
C ILE A 414 -32.45 -1.19 19.03
N PHE A 415 -31.23 -1.22 19.59
CA PHE A 415 -30.54 -2.46 19.94
C PHE A 415 -30.62 -2.70 21.43
N LYS A 416 -31.46 -3.66 21.83
CA LYS A 416 -31.62 -4.05 23.24
C LYS A 416 -30.52 -5.01 23.67
N ILE A 417 -30.00 -5.79 22.71
CA ILE A 417 -28.90 -6.74 22.90
C ILE A 417 -27.98 -6.72 21.69
N GLN A 418 -26.72 -7.12 21.89
CA GLN A 418 -25.72 -7.24 20.81
C GLN A 418 -26.22 -8.00 19.58
N ARG A 419 -27.02 -9.06 19.80
CA ARG A 419 -27.58 -9.90 18.74
C ARG A 419 -28.32 -9.10 17.68
N ASP A 420 -29.01 -8.02 18.07
CA ASP A 420 -29.82 -7.21 17.15
C ASP A 420 -28.91 -6.50 16.13
N CYS A 421 -27.77 -5.97 16.60
CA CYS A 421 -26.74 -5.34 15.76
C CYS A 421 -26.05 -6.36 14.85
N ILE A 422 -25.64 -7.51 15.41
CA ILE A 422 -25.00 -8.59 14.63
C ILE A 422 -25.94 -9.14 13.56
N LEU A 423 -27.25 -9.21 13.82
CA LEU A 423 -28.24 -9.65 12.84
C LEU A 423 -28.25 -8.76 11.60
N ILE A 424 -28.14 -7.44 11.77
CA ILE A 424 -28.03 -6.50 10.66
C ILE A 424 -26.72 -6.70 9.91
N ARG A 425 -25.58 -6.85 10.61
CA ARG A 425 -24.30 -7.18 9.95
C ARG A 425 -24.40 -8.46 9.14
N ALA A 426 -25.09 -9.49 9.64
CA ALA A 426 -25.27 -10.74 8.93
C ALA A 426 -26.14 -10.62 7.67
N MET A 427 -27.23 -9.86 7.73
CA MET A 427 -28.12 -9.61 6.59
C MET A 427 -27.41 -8.75 5.53
N THR A 428 -26.82 -7.64 5.98
CA THR A 428 -26.27 -6.63 5.08
C THR A 428 -24.85 -6.96 4.64
N LYS A 429 -24.09 -7.76 5.39
CA LYS A 429 -22.65 -8.00 5.19
C LYS A 429 -21.81 -6.71 5.25
N ALA A 430 -22.29 -5.72 6.01
CA ALA A 430 -21.62 -4.46 6.25
C ALA A 430 -21.43 -4.25 7.75
N ASP A 431 -20.42 -3.49 8.12
CA ASP A 431 -20.27 -3.03 9.50
C ASP A 431 -21.41 -2.10 9.89
N VAL A 432 -21.71 -2.06 11.18
CA VAL A 432 -22.78 -1.23 11.73
C VAL A 432 -22.19 -0.45 12.89
N LYS A 433 -22.40 0.88 12.87
CA LYS A 433 -22.20 1.72 14.05
C LYS A 433 -23.55 2.17 14.56
N TYR A 434 -23.77 1.89 15.84
CA TYR A 434 -24.90 2.44 16.59
C TYR A 434 -24.34 3.49 17.54
N ASN A 435 -24.91 4.69 17.61
CA ASN A 435 -24.47 5.77 18.49
C ASN A 435 -22.93 5.93 18.58
N GLY A 436 -22.24 5.86 17.44
CA GLY A 436 -20.78 5.95 17.32
C GLY A 436 -19.97 4.68 17.63
N LYS A 437 -20.61 3.60 18.08
CA LYS A 437 -19.98 2.36 18.56
C LYS A 437 -20.23 1.17 17.63
N GLY A 438 -19.24 0.30 17.46
CA GLY A 438 -19.41 -0.95 16.71
C GLY A 438 -20.27 -1.99 17.44
N CYS A 439 -20.79 -3.01 16.73
CA CYS A 439 -21.62 -4.04 17.37
C CYS A 439 -20.95 -4.78 18.54
N CYS A 440 -19.61 -4.89 18.56
CA CYS A 440 -18.87 -5.54 19.64
C CYS A 440 -18.72 -4.67 20.90
N GLU A 441 -18.98 -3.37 20.84
CA GLU A 441 -18.91 -2.47 22.00
C GLU A 441 -20.19 -2.50 22.86
N TYR A 442 -21.23 -3.18 22.38
CA TYR A 442 -22.53 -3.33 23.07
C TYR A 442 -22.62 -4.58 23.95
N GLY A 443 -21.62 -5.46 23.88
CA GLY A 443 -21.58 -6.66 24.71
C GLY A 443 -20.49 -7.62 24.24
N ASP A 444 -19.89 -8.32 25.18
CA ASP A 444 -19.01 -9.43 24.88
C ASP A 444 -19.81 -10.73 24.79
N PHE A 445 -19.28 -11.74 24.11
CA PHE A 445 -19.83 -13.08 24.22
C PHE A 445 -19.40 -13.64 25.58
N VAL A 446 -20.31 -13.70 26.56
CA VAL A 446 -19.97 -14.07 27.94
C VAL A 446 -20.54 -15.44 28.32
N VAL A 447 -19.67 -16.36 28.71
CA VAL A 447 -19.97 -17.62 29.38
C VAL A 447 -19.31 -17.56 30.76
N SER A 448 -20.07 -17.18 31.79
CA SER A 448 -19.51 -16.98 33.11
C SER A 448 -20.30 -17.63 34.24
N ASN A 449 -19.59 -18.08 35.28
CA ASN A 449 -20.16 -18.62 36.52
C ASN A 449 -21.05 -19.86 36.32
N ASN A 450 -20.68 -20.76 35.40
CA ASN A 450 -21.37 -22.03 35.18
C ASN A 450 -20.54 -23.18 35.79
N PRO A 451 -20.74 -23.55 37.07
CA PRO A 451 -19.84 -24.47 37.78
C PRO A 451 -19.91 -25.92 37.27
N TYR A 452 -20.94 -26.26 36.49
CA TYR A 452 -21.15 -27.59 35.91
C TYR A 452 -20.90 -27.64 34.39
N LEU A 453 -20.53 -26.52 33.76
CA LEU A 453 -20.28 -26.47 32.32
C LEU A 453 -18.96 -27.19 32.01
N THR A 454 -19.03 -28.21 31.16
CA THR A 454 -17.87 -29.03 30.76
C THR A 454 -17.57 -28.98 29.26
N ASP A 455 -18.54 -28.56 28.42
CA ASP A 455 -18.41 -28.60 26.96
C ASP A 455 -18.96 -27.35 26.26
N ILE A 456 -18.23 -26.89 25.24
CA ILE A 456 -18.57 -25.75 24.38
C ILE A 456 -18.28 -26.00 22.89
N GLU A 457 -18.10 -27.26 22.46
CA GLU A 457 -17.65 -27.62 21.09
C GLU A 457 -18.45 -26.91 19.99
N ARG A 458 -19.78 -26.80 20.17
CA ARG A 458 -20.67 -26.19 19.17
C ARG A 458 -20.48 -24.68 18.98
N LEU A 459 -19.81 -24.00 19.91
CA LEU A 459 -19.56 -22.57 19.81
C LEU A 459 -18.57 -22.22 18.68
N GLN A 460 -17.77 -23.18 18.20
CA GLN A 460 -16.90 -22.96 17.04
C GLN A 460 -17.67 -22.48 15.80
N ASN A 461 -18.95 -22.85 15.67
CA ASN A 461 -19.80 -22.45 14.54
C ASN A 461 -20.32 -21.01 14.66
N PHE A 462 -20.18 -20.37 15.83
CA PHE A 462 -20.52 -18.97 16.06
C PHE A 462 -19.36 -18.04 15.73
N TYR A 463 -18.14 -18.56 15.62
CA TYR A 463 -16.97 -17.77 15.23
C TYR A 463 -17.05 -17.44 13.73
N ASN A 464 -17.28 -16.17 13.39
CA ASN A 464 -17.29 -15.68 12.00
C ASN A 464 -16.04 -14.87 11.63
N GLY A 465 -15.04 -14.77 12.52
CA GLY A 465 -13.87 -13.90 12.37
C GLY A 465 -14.01 -12.49 12.97
N ASP A 466 -15.08 -12.19 13.71
CA ASP A 466 -15.32 -10.88 14.35
C ASP A 466 -14.36 -10.56 15.51
N GLU A 467 -14.10 -9.25 15.70
CA GLU A 467 -13.25 -8.67 16.75
C GLU A 467 -13.81 -8.75 18.19
N CYS A 468 -15.04 -9.26 18.36
CA CYS A 468 -15.71 -9.31 19.65
C CYS A 468 -14.91 -10.11 20.68
N THR A 469 -14.84 -9.62 21.92
CA THR A 469 -14.19 -10.38 23.00
C THR A 469 -15.10 -11.51 23.47
N TRP A 470 -14.56 -12.73 23.53
CA TRP A 470 -15.19 -13.91 24.10
C TRP A 470 -14.71 -14.07 25.53
N ARG A 471 -15.60 -13.97 26.51
CA ARG A 471 -15.29 -14.14 27.94
C ARG A 471 -15.75 -15.50 28.44
N PHE A 472 -14.83 -16.34 28.87
CA PHE A 472 -15.11 -17.57 29.61
C PHE A 472 -14.56 -17.42 31.03
N VAL A 473 -15.43 -17.15 32.01
CA VAL A 473 -14.98 -16.76 33.36
C VAL A 473 -15.62 -17.61 34.44
N ASN A 474 -14.84 -18.11 35.40
CA ASN A 474 -15.36 -18.83 36.59
C ASN A 474 -16.22 -20.06 36.26
N ASN A 475 -15.90 -20.81 35.20
CA ASN A 475 -16.56 -22.09 34.89
C ASN A 475 -15.67 -23.24 35.38
N SER A 476 -15.83 -23.61 36.66
CA SER A 476 -14.90 -24.48 37.40
C SER A 476 -14.68 -25.89 36.84
N GLN A 477 -15.50 -26.34 35.89
CA GLN A 477 -15.39 -27.65 35.23
C GLN A 477 -15.07 -27.57 33.72
N LEU A 478 -14.89 -26.36 33.18
CA LEU A 478 -14.65 -26.15 31.75
C LEU A 478 -13.15 -26.14 31.42
N ASP A 479 -12.70 -27.06 30.56
CA ASP A 479 -11.32 -27.08 30.04
C ASP A 479 -11.26 -26.42 28.65
N LEU A 480 -10.81 -25.17 28.60
CA LEU A 480 -10.70 -24.39 27.36
C LEU A 480 -9.49 -24.81 26.51
N SER A 481 -8.51 -25.52 27.09
CA SER A 481 -7.30 -25.94 26.36
C SER A 481 -7.57 -27.01 25.30
N SER A 482 -8.76 -27.64 25.34
CA SER A 482 -9.19 -28.67 24.41
C SER A 482 -9.76 -28.12 23.08
N TYR A 483 -10.00 -26.81 22.97
CA TYR A 483 -10.68 -26.21 21.81
C TYR A 483 -9.73 -25.37 20.93
N GLY A 484 -9.32 -25.92 19.78
CA GLY A 484 -8.35 -25.27 18.88
C GLY A 484 -8.80 -23.91 18.32
N PHE A 485 -10.11 -23.65 18.20
CA PHE A 485 -10.61 -22.37 17.71
C PHE A 485 -10.33 -21.20 18.69
N MET A 486 -10.10 -21.49 19.97
CA MET A 486 -9.79 -20.48 20.99
C MET A 486 -8.50 -19.71 20.72
N ALA A 487 -7.58 -20.27 19.92
CA ALA A 487 -6.37 -19.56 19.49
C ALA A 487 -6.65 -18.43 18.48
N ASN A 488 -7.82 -18.44 17.84
CA ASN A 488 -8.18 -17.50 16.78
C ASN A 488 -9.14 -16.39 17.26
N VAL A 489 -9.72 -16.51 18.46
CA VAL A 489 -10.69 -15.55 19.00
C VAL A 489 -10.02 -14.55 19.94
N ASN A 490 -10.57 -13.34 20.05
CA ASN A 490 -10.18 -12.40 21.08
C ASN A 490 -10.73 -12.89 22.44
N LEU A 491 -9.89 -13.55 23.25
CA LEU A 491 -10.33 -14.35 24.40
C LEU A 491 -9.99 -13.66 25.73
N GLU A 492 -10.94 -13.68 26.65
CA GLU A 492 -10.72 -13.39 28.08
C GLU A 492 -11.12 -14.64 28.86
N ASN A 493 -10.14 -15.32 29.48
CA ASN A 493 -10.43 -16.52 30.25
C ASN A 493 -9.65 -16.60 31.57
N TYR A 494 -10.40 -16.77 32.66
CA TYR A 494 -9.83 -17.01 33.98
C TYR A 494 -10.84 -17.70 34.89
N GLY A 495 -10.32 -18.43 35.89
CA GLY A 495 -11.15 -19.12 36.87
C GLY A 495 -11.88 -20.35 36.33
N ASN A 496 -11.48 -20.87 35.16
CA ASN A 496 -12.01 -22.13 34.63
C ASN A 496 -11.17 -23.33 35.12
N LEU A 497 -11.60 -24.57 34.80
CA LEU A 497 -10.83 -25.78 35.16
C LEU A 497 -9.42 -25.73 34.56
N LYS A 498 -9.31 -25.27 33.32
CA LYS A 498 -8.04 -25.05 32.63
C LYS A 498 -8.19 -23.97 31.56
N ASP A 499 -7.39 -22.91 31.71
CA ASP A 499 -7.34 -21.76 30.81
C ASP A 499 -6.19 -21.88 29.79
N SER A 500 -6.15 -20.93 28.85
CA SER A 500 -5.10 -20.84 27.80
C SER A 500 -3.72 -20.40 28.35
N GLY A 501 -3.57 -20.23 29.67
CA GLY A 501 -2.33 -19.81 30.31
C GLY A 501 -1.97 -18.36 29.97
N CYS A 502 -0.71 -18.11 29.59
CA CYS A 502 -0.22 -16.78 29.21
C CYS A 502 -0.41 -16.48 27.71
N ALA A 503 -1.56 -16.85 27.14
CA ALA A 503 -1.89 -16.58 25.76
C ALA A 503 -3.00 -15.51 25.67
N SER A 504 -2.83 -14.50 24.79
CA SER A 504 -3.79 -13.40 24.58
C SER A 504 -4.33 -12.80 25.89
N VAL A 505 -3.43 -12.29 26.73
CA VAL A 505 -3.72 -11.87 28.11
C VAL A 505 -4.41 -10.51 28.14
N ARG A 506 -5.56 -10.44 28.84
CA ARG A 506 -6.28 -9.19 29.16
C ARG A 506 -6.23 -8.93 30.66
N ILE A 507 -5.58 -7.84 31.05
CA ILE A 507 -5.43 -7.42 32.44
C ILE A 507 -6.50 -6.37 32.77
N THR A 508 -7.37 -6.73 33.69
CA THR A 508 -8.32 -5.86 34.39
C THR A 508 -8.15 -6.09 35.91
N PRO A 509 -8.77 -5.29 36.78
CA PRO A 509 -8.72 -5.52 38.23
C PRO A 509 -9.13 -6.94 38.65
N GLU A 510 -10.09 -7.54 37.93
CA GLU A 510 -10.62 -8.87 38.19
C GLU A 510 -9.70 -9.99 37.72
N SER A 511 -9.05 -9.82 36.55
CA SER A 511 -8.20 -10.85 35.95
C SER A 511 -6.74 -10.81 36.43
N LEU A 512 -6.32 -9.70 37.04
CA LEU A 512 -4.95 -9.46 37.51
C LEU A 512 -4.33 -10.64 38.31
N PRO A 513 -5.03 -11.27 39.29
CA PRO A 513 -4.44 -12.34 40.08
C PRO A 513 -4.01 -13.56 39.26
N TYR A 514 -4.67 -13.83 38.13
CA TYR A 514 -4.50 -15.04 37.34
C TYR A 514 -3.26 -15.01 36.43
N TYR A 515 -2.74 -13.82 36.10
CA TYR A 515 -1.62 -13.66 35.17
C TYR A 515 -0.30 -13.22 35.83
N SER A 516 -0.30 -13.08 37.16
CA SER A 516 0.84 -12.60 37.95
C SER A 516 2.12 -13.44 37.83
N ASN A 517 2.02 -14.69 37.37
CA ASN A 517 3.16 -15.60 37.18
C ASN A 517 3.66 -15.70 35.73
N CYS A 518 3.10 -14.93 34.79
CA CYS A 518 3.49 -15.00 33.38
C CYS A 518 4.91 -14.47 33.14
N THR A 519 5.75 -15.31 32.52
CA THR A 519 7.12 -14.93 32.09
C THR A 519 7.21 -14.62 30.60
N SER A 520 6.29 -15.16 29.79
CA SER A 520 6.15 -14.88 28.37
C SER A 520 4.67 -14.86 28.00
N ILE A 521 4.26 -13.89 27.20
CA ILE A 521 2.90 -13.81 26.65
C ILE A 521 2.94 -13.98 25.13
N THR A 522 2.00 -14.74 24.57
CA THR A 522 1.89 -14.97 23.14
C THR A 522 0.47 -14.73 22.64
N GLY A 523 0.31 -14.03 21.53
CA GLY A 523 -1.00 -13.79 20.93
C GLY A 523 -0.88 -13.23 19.52
N ASN A 524 -1.99 -12.73 19.00
CA ASN A 524 -2.05 -12.13 17.67
C ASN A 524 -1.48 -10.69 17.67
N TYR A 525 -1.49 -10.06 16.49
CA TYR A 525 -0.94 -8.72 16.31
C TYR A 525 -1.84 -7.60 16.88
N GLU A 526 -3.11 -7.88 17.16
CA GLU A 526 -4.12 -6.94 17.66
C GLU A 526 -4.14 -6.80 19.19
N GLY A 527 -3.33 -7.58 19.91
CA GLY A 527 -3.16 -7.41 21.36
C GLY A 527 -2.91 -8.72 22.10
N ALA A 528 -1.69 -9.24 22.01
CA ALA A 528 -1.25 -10.35 22.85
C ALA A 528 -1.27 -10.00 24.35
N LEU A 529 -0.97 -8.75 24.69
CA LEU A 529 -1.10 -8.21 26.04
C LEU A 529 -1.97 -6.96 25.98
N ARG A 530 -3.09 -6.95 26.71
CA ARG A 530 -3.99 -5.81 26.81
C ARG A 530 -4.20 -5.39 28.25
N ILE A 531 -4.14 -4.09 28.55
CA ILE A 531 -4.25 -3.55 29.90
C ILE A 531 -5.31 -2.45 29.93
N TYR A 532 -6.32 -2.61 30.78
CA TYR A 532 -7.46 -1.70 30.86
C TYR A 532 -7.85 -1.39 32.30
N ARG A 533 -8.34 -0.17 32.55
CA ARG A 533 -8.98 0.21 33.83
C ARG A 533 -8.12 -0.07 35.07
N MET A 534 -6.80 -0.03 34.89
CA MET A 534 -5.83 -0.23 35.96
C MET A 534 -5.52 1.09 36.65
N SER A 535 -5.24 1.03 37.95
CA SER A 535 -4.83 2.19 38.75
C SER A 535 -3.50 1.92 39.45
N SER A 536 -2.76 2.99 39.76
CA SER A 536 -1.48 2.89 40.48
C SER A 536 -1.59 2.35 41.91
N SER A 537 -2.80 2.24 42.48
CA SER A 537 -3.02 1.60 43.79
C SER A 537 -3.05 0.07 43.75
N MET A 538 -3.07 -0.53 42.55
CA MET A 538 -3.12 -1.99 42.38
C MET A 538 -1.72 -2.60 42.44
N ASP A 539 -1.62 -3.83 42.96
CA ASP A 539 -0.35 -4.56 43.00
C ASP A 539 -0.01 -5.19 41.63
N LEU A 540 0.85 -4.50 40.87
CA LEU A 540 1.34 -4.94 39.56
C LEU A 540 2.67 -5.71 39.64
N THR A 541 3.17 -6.02 40.84
CA THR A 541 4.53 -6.57 41.02
C THR A 541 4.71 -7.94 40.37
N GLY A 542 3.63 -8.71 40.19
CA GLY A 542 3.67 -9.98 39.44
C GLY A 542 4.23 -9.84 38.01
N PHE A 543 4.00 -8.70 37.36
CA PHE A 543 4.47 -8.45 36.00
C PHE A 543 5.96 -8.16 35.89
N LEU A 544 6.66 -7.98 37.01
CA LEU A 544 8.13 -7.94 37.04
C LEU A 544 8.74 -9.26 36.53
N ASN A 545 7.99 -10.36 36.53
CA ASN A 545 8.44 -11.64 35.97
C ASN A 545 8.37 -11.71 34.44
N LEU A 546 7.63 -10.80 33.79
CA LEU A 546 7.39 -10.82 32.35
C LEU A 546 8.66 -10.40 31.59
N LYS A 547 9.16 -11.29 30.71
CA LYS A 547 10.40 -11.10 29.93
C LYS A 547 10.17 -11.03 28.43
N SER A 548 9.03 -11.51 27.93
CA SER A 548 8.76 -11.62 26.50
C SER A 548 7.28 -11.44 26.17
N VAL A 549 6.99 -10.70 25.10
CA VAL A 549 5.67 -10.64 24.45
C VAL A 549 5.86 -10.96 22.97
N VAL A 550 5.08 -11.90 22.45
CA VAL A 550 4.98 -12.22 21.02
C VAL A 550 3.60 -11.82 20.56
N GLY A 551 3.49 -10.78 19.74
CA GLY A 551 2.22 -10.15 19.35
C GLY A 551 2.09 -8.69 19.83
N GLY A 552 0.92 -8.10 19.63
CA GLY A 552 0.65 -6.68 19.94
C GLY A 552 0.56 -6.38 21.44
N ILE A 553 0.77 -5.11 21.81
CA ILE A 553 0.53 -4.59 23.16
C ILE A 553 -0.49 -3.45 23.08
N GLU A 554 -1.53 -3.51 23.90
CA GLU A 554 -2.55 -2.47 24.00
C GLU A 554 -2.69 -2.00 25.46
N ILE A 555 -2.62 -0.70 25.70
CA ILE A 555 -2.77 -0.09 27.02
C ILE A 555 -3.67 1.12 26.89
N ARG A 556 -4.88 1.05 27.43
CA ARG A 556 -5.81 2.17 27.33
C ARG A 556 -6.77 2.29 28.50
N ASP A 557 -7.30 3.50 28.66
CA ASP A 557 -8.28 3.84 29.68
C ASP A 557 -7.78 3.44 31.09
N THR A 558 -6.52 3.77 31.41
CA THR A 558 -5.89 3.50 32.71
C THR A 558 -5.52 4.79 33.43
N ASP A 559 -5.45 4.71 34.77
CA ASP A 559 -4.99 5.77 35.66
C ASP A 559 -3.51 5.61 36.05
N LEU A 560 -2.74 4.86 35.25
CA LEU A 560 -1.33 4.58 35.51
C LEU A 560 -0.46 5.81 35.24
N VAL A 561 0.56 6.02 36.09
CA VAL A 561 1.53 7.12 35.94
C VAL A 561 2.70 6.73 35.03
N ASP A 562 3.12 5.46 35.06
CA ASP A 562 4.16 4.88 34.20
C ASP A 562 3.90 3.39 33.97
N LEU A 563 4.68 2.76 33.08
CA LEU A 563 4.63 1.32 32.80
C LEU A 563 5.85 0.56 33.34
N SER A 564 6.50 1.09 34.38
CA SER A 564 7.73 0.52 34.95
C SER A 564 7.52 -0.86 35.60
N PHE A 565 6.28 -1.28 35.84
CA PHE A 565 5.96 -2.66 36.21
C PHE A 565 6.34 -3.68 35.11
N LEU A 566 6.56 -3.21 33.87
CA LEU A 566 7.09 -3.98 32.75
C LEU A 566 8.60 -3.77 32.52
N LYS A 567 9.34 -3.16 33.46
CA LYS A 567 10.77 -2.85 33.30
C LYS A 567 11.68 -4.04 33.01
N ASN A 568 11.24 -5.26 33.25
CA ASN A 568 12.00 -6.50 32.97
C ASN A 568 11.68 -7.11 31.59
N LEU A 569 10.81 -6.48 30.82
CA LEU A 569 10.47 -6.89 29.46
C LEU A 569 11.68 -6.72 28.54
N LYS A 570 12.16 -7.84 27.96
CA LYS A 570 13.36 -7.88 27.11
C LYS A 570 13.03 -8.07 25.64
N ASN A 571 11.97 -8.83 25.35
CA ASN A 571 11.66 -9.26 24.00
C ASN A 571 10.25 -8.86 23.59
N LEU A 572 10.15 -8.07 22.52
CA LEU A 572 8.93 -7.92 21.72
C LEU A 572 9.18 -8.59 20.37
N LYS A 573 8.31 -9.53 19.98
CA LYS A 573 8.45 -10.30 18.75
C LYS A 573 7.15 -10.27 17.94
N SER A 574 7.28 -10.42 16.62
CA SER A 574 6.14 -10.54 15.70
C SER A 574 5.68 -12.00 15.56
N PRO A 575 4.36 -12.26 15.49
CA PRO A 575 3.81 -13.58 15.25
C PRO A 575 3.92 -13.98 13.75
N GLY A 576 5.05 -14.55 13.32
CA GLY A 576 5.14 -15.32 12.05
C GLY A 576 5.52 -14.57 10.74
N MET A 577 5.52 -15.31 9.62
CA MET A 577 6.11 -14.94 8.30
C MET A 577 5.17 -14.20 7.32
N ALA A 578 3.87 -14.06 7.60
CA ALA A 578 2.95 -13.30 6.77
C ALA A 578 2.88 -11.85 7.26
N VAL A 579 2.92 -10.89 6.34
CA VAL A 579 2.90 -9.44 6.63
C VAL A 579 1.73 -9.11 7.57
N GLY A 580 2.06 -8.69 8.80
CA GLY A 580 1.12 -8.35 9.88
C GLY A 580 1.88 -7.60 10.99
N GLN A 581 1.33 -6.46 11.42
CA GLN A 581 2.01 -5.40 12.16
C GLN A 581 2.03 -5.68 13.68
N THR A 582 3.18 -5.88 14.33
CA THR A 582 3.21 -5.79 15.80
C THR A 582 2.89 -4.35 16.19
N THR A 583 1.71 -4.15 16.76
CA THR A 583 1.23 -2.82 17.15
C THR A 583 1.40 -2.64 18.65
N ILE A 584 2.05 -1.55 19.04
CA ILE A 584 2.05 -1.02 20.41
C ILE A 584 1.07 0.15 20.41
N SER A 585 -0.10 -0.05 21.01
CA SER A 585 -1.15 0.95 21.14
C SER A 585 -1.26 1.42 22.58
N ILE A 586 -1.05 2.70 22.84
CA ILE A 586 -1.08 3.33 24.17
C ILE A 586 -1.95 4.58 24.08
N GLN A 587 -3.20 4.47 24.53
CA GLN A 587 -4.22 5.49 24.26
C GLN A 587 -5.04 5.86 25.48
N ASN A 588 -5.49 7.12 25.58
CA ASN A 588 -6.46 7.56 26.60
C ASN A 588 -6.00 7.26 28.05
N ASN A 589 -4.71 7.45 28.35
CA ASN A 589 -4.19 7.30 29.71
C ASN A 589 -3.79 8.69 30.25
N PRO A 590 -4.71 9.44 30.89
CA PRO A 590 -4.53 10.85 31.18
C PRO A 590 -3.37 11.15 32.14
N ASN A 591 -2.97 10.18 32.97
CA ASN A 591 -1.89 10.31 33.95
C ASN A 591 -0.54 9.73 33.49
N LEU A 592 -0.51 9.05 32.34
CA LEU A 592 0.67 8.31 31.89
C LEU A 592 1.76 9.24 31.36
N LYS A 593 2.93 9.25 32.02
CA LYS A 593 4.05 10.15 31.68
C LYS A 593 5.23 9.47 30.97
N GLY A 594 5.31 8.15 30.96
CA GLY A 594 6.39 7.43 30.29
C GLY A 594 6.22 5.91 30.30
N LEU A 595 7.06 5.22 29.54
CA LEU A 595 7.01 3.75 29.39
C LEU A 595 7.86 3.04 30.44
N GLY A 596 9.13 3.41 30.59
CA GLY A 596 10.04 2.72 31.50
C GLY A 596 10.48 1.35 30.95
N TRP A 597 10.68 1.26 29.64
CA TRP A 597 11.00 0.02 28.90
C TRP A 597 12.49 -0.09 28.54
N ASP A 598 13.35 0.41 29.43
CA ASP A 598 14.80 0.48 29.24
C ASP A 598 15.49 -0.91 29.14
N SER A 599 14.81 -2.01 29.48
CA SER A 599 15.36 -3.37 29.35
C SER A 599 15.09 -4.05 28.01
N ILE A 600 14.29 -3.48 27.12
CA ILE A 600 13.99 -4.12 25.82
C ILE A 600 15.28 -4.25 25.00
N THR A 601 15.59 -5.45 24.53
CA THR A 601 16.76 -5.73 23.68
C THR A 601 16.38 -6.33 22.33
N VAL A 602 15.21 -6.95 22.22
CA VAL A 602 14.71 -7.54 20.98
C VAL A 602 13.40 -6.86 20.61
N LEU A 603 13.37 -6.28 19.41
CA LEU A 603 12.21 -5.65 18.78
C LEU A 603 12.01 -6.22 17.36
N PRO A 604 10.78 -6.25 16.82
CA PRO A 604 10.54 -6.53 15.41
C PRO A 604 11.21 -5.46 14.53
N LYS A 605 11.78 -5.87 13.39
CA LYS A 605 12.51 -4.96 12.48
C LYS A 605 11.59 -4.33 11.42
N GLY A 606 11.82 -3.06 11.11
CA GLY A 606 11.25 -2.32 9.98
C GLY A 606 9.73 -2.20 10.05
N ASN A 607 9.06 -2.49 8.93
CA ASN A 607 7.60 -2.44 8.76
C ASN A 607 6.84 -3.52 9.57
N LEU A 608 7.43 -4.02 10.65
CA LEU A 608 6.82 -4.99 11.56
C LEU A 608 6.52 -4.38 12.93
N LEU A 609 6.97 -3.15 13.23
CA LEU A 609 6.70 -2.48 14.49
C LEU A 609 6.02 -1.12 14.28
N PHE A 610 4.78 -1.02 14.73
CA PHE A 610 3.96 0.19 14.67
C PHE A 610 3.63 0.67 16.07
N LEU A 611 3.70 1.98 16.28
CA LEU A 611 3.38 2.63 17.54
C LEU A 611 2.24 3.63 17.34
N ASN A 612 1.20 3.49 18.14
CA ASN A 612 0.07 4.38 18.22
C ASN A 612 -0.01 4.88 19.66
N ILE A 613 0.52 6.08 19.91
CA ILE A 613 0.53 6.73 21.23
C ILE A 613 -0.28 8.03 21.13
N THR A 614 -1.48 8.08 21.71
CA THR A 614 -2.42 9.22 21.60
C THR A 614 -3.13 9.48 22.93
N ASN A 615 -3.59 10.71 23.15
CA ASN A 615 -4.45 11.06 24.30
C ASN A 615 -3.89 10.59 25.67
N ASN A 616 -2.56 10.64 25.84
CA ASN A 616 -1.91 10.39 27.14
C ASN A 616 -1.64 11.73 27.85
N HIS A 617 -0.95 11.70 29.01
CA HIS A 617 -0.60 12.93 29.72
C HIS A 617 0.17 13.91 28.79
N PRO A 618 -0.05 15.24 28.87
CA PRO A 618 0.64 16.21 28.02
C PRO A 618 2.18 16.21 28.15
N GLU A 619 2.69 15.77 29.30
CA GLU A 619 4.13 15.58 29.56
C GLU A 619 4.63 14.16 29.21
N PHE A 620 3.83 13.33 28.53
CA PHE A 620 4.27 12.01 28.11
C PHE A 620 5.53 12.12 27.27
N CYS A 621 6.56 11.38 27.66
CA CYS A 621 7.86 11.43 27.03
C CYS A 621 8.48 10.05 26.85
N LEU A 622 9.40 9.95 25.89
CA LEU A 622 10.27 8.79 25.71
C LEU A 622 11.68 9.11 26.17
N THR A 623 12.34 8.15 26.82
CA THR A 623 13.75 8.29 27.19
C THR A 623 14.63 8.22 25.95
N ILE A 624 15.87 8.74 26.05
CA ILE A 624 16.86 8.64 24.97
C ILE A 624 17.09 7.17 24.56
N ASP A 625 17.13 6.26 25.53
CA ASP A 625 17.40 4.85 25.27
C ASP A 625 16.21 4.16 24.58
N GLU A 626 14.98 4.51 24.94
CA GLU A 626 13.76 4.06 24.26
C GLU A 626 13.73 4.53 22.79
N VAL A 627 13.96 5.82 22.56
CA VAL A 627 13.96 6.43 21.22
C VAL A 627 15.00 5.79 20.30
N GLN A 628 16.22 5.56 20.82
CA GLN A 628 17.26 4.90 20.04
C GLN A 628 16.90 3.46 19.68
N LYS A 629 16.28 2.69 20.58
CA LYS A 629 15.85 1.33 20.27
C LYS A 629 14.79 1.31 19.17
N PHE A 630 13.79 2.17 19.24
CA PHE A 630 12.77 2.28 18.19
C PHE A 630 13.39 2.66 16.84
N ALA A 631 14.38 3.55 16.83
CA ALA A 631 15.05 3.93 15.59
C ALA A 631 16.00 2.88 15.02
N GLN A 632 16.66 2.10 15.88
CA GLN A 632 17.51 0.98 15.43
C GLN A 632 16.71 -0.07 14.63
N VAL A 633 15.42 -0.19 14.93
CA VAL A 633 14.50 -1.09 14.21
C VAL A 633 13.61 -0.36 13.22
N ASP A 634 13.86 0.91 12.92
CA ASP A 634 13.09 1.66 11.91
C ASP A 634 11.57 1.68 12.20
N ALA A 635 11.17 1.76 13.49
CA ALA A 635 9.76 1.71 13.91
C ALA A 635 8.92 2.86 13.32
N THR A 636 7.63 2.61 13.12
CA THR A 636 6.70 3.59 12.54
C THR A 636 5.72 4.12 13.58
N PHE A 637 5.54 5.44 13.66
CA PHE A 637 4.52 6.08 14.50
C PHE A 637 3.30 6.44 13.64
N PHE A 638 2.10 6.02 14.05
CA PHE A 638 0.84 6.33 13.35
C PHE A 638 0.29 7.70 13.68
N ASN A 639 0.54 8.18 14.90
CA ASN A 639 -0.06 9.41 15.37
C ASN A 639 0.87 10.60 15.15
N GLU A 640 0.24 11.75 14.98
CA GLU A 640 0.90 13.01 14.68
C GLU A 640 1.11 13.90 15.92
N ASP A 641 0.74 13.40 17.10
CA ASP A 641 0.88 14.10 18.37
C ASP A 641 2.36 14.37 18.70
N LYS A 642 2.60 15.45 19.47
CA LYS A 642 3.94 15.81 19.95
C LYS A 642 4.43 14.78 20.98
N ILE A 643 5.13 13.75 20.52
CA ILE A 643 5.89 12.87 21.42
C ILE A 643 7.14 13.63 21.89
N LEU A 644 7.28 13.80 23.21
CA LEU A 644 8.39 14.53 23.80
C LEU A 644 9.57 13.60 24.12
N LEU A 645 10.77 14.16 24.17
CA LEU A 645 11.93 13.52 24.79
C LEU A 645 11.93 13.83 26.28
N CYS A 646 12.20 12.83 27.13
CA CYS A 646 12.18 13.04 28.58
C CYS A 646 13.26 14.05 29.02
N PRO A 647 12.98 14.91 30.01
CA PRO A 647 13.95 15.89 30.52
C PRO A 647 15.19 15.27 31.16
N ASN A 648 15.07 14.02 31.63
CA ASN A 648 16.20 13.28 32.17
C ASN A 648 17.10 12.79 31.02
N LEU A 649 18.32 13.32 30.99
CA LEU A 649 19.30 13.07 29.92
C LEU A 649 20.35 12.02 30.31
N THR A 650 20.18 11.31 31.43
CA THR A 650 21.09 10.22 31.82
C THR A 650 20.90 9.00 30.90
N ARG A 651 22.00 8.37 30.50
CA ARG A 651 22.02 7.14 29.71
C ARG A 651 22.58 5.97 30.52
N ALA A 652 22.13 4.76 30.22
CA ALA A 652 22.63 3.55 30.88
C ALA A 652 24.11 3.22 30.60
N ASP A 653 24.69 3.78 29.53
CA ASP A 653 26.09 3.57 29.12
C ASP A 653 27.03 4.72 29.50
N ASP A 654 26.57 5.64 30.36
CA ASP A 654 27.29 6.82 30.84
C ASP A 654 27.83 7.75 29.72
N GLN A 655 27.35 7.61 28.48
CA GLN A 655 27.74 8.52 27.41
C GLN A 655 27.13 9.91 27.65
N LYS A 656 27.96 10.94 27.48
CA LYS A 656 27.56 12.32 27.74
C LYS A 656 26.49 12.80 26.76
N VAL A 657 25.40 13.31 27.34
CA VAL A 657 24.31 14.00 26.65
C VAL A 657 24.34 15.48 27.01
N CYS A 658 24.21 16.35 26.02
CA CYS A 658 24.24 17.81 26.21
C CYS A 658 23.03 18.43 25.52
N LYS A 659 22.50 19.50 26.11
CA LYS A 659 21.54 20.37 25.45
C LYS A 659 22.29 21.31 24.50
N PHE A 660 21.68 21.60 23.37
CA PHE A 660 22.21 22.56 22.41
C PHE A 660 21.39 23.84 22.43
N ASP A 661 21.98 24.88 23.05
CA ASP A 661 21.44 26.23 23.09
C ASP A 661 22.34 27.22 22.30
N GLY A 662 23.26 26.69 21.49
CA GLY A 662 24.29 27.43 20.77
C GLY A 662 25.71 26.93 21.08
N PHE A 663 26.68 27.32 20.25
CA PHE A 663 28.08 26.90 20.40
C PHE A 663 28.78 27.51 21.62
N GLU A 664 28.35 28.70 22.07
CA GLU A 664 28.95 29.38 23.23
C GLU A 664 28.86 28.57 24.53
N SER A 665 27.77 27.81 24.69
CA SER A 665 27.51 26.97 25.86
C SER A 665 27.77 25.47 25.61
N PHE A 666 28.32 25.10 24.45
CA PHE A 666 28.44 23.70 24.05
C PHE A 666 29.72 23.02 24.56
N GLU A 667 29.59 21.79 25.04
CA GLU A 667 30.71 21.02 25.59
C GLU A 667 31.33 20.07 24.55
N THR A 668 32.65 20.14 24.33
CA THR A 668 33.34 19.45 23.22
C THR A 668 33.42 17.92 23.33
N ASN A 669 33.17 17.35 24.51
CA ASN A 669 33.13 15.89 24.72
C ASN A 669 31.71 15.31 24.60
N CYS A 670 30.75 16.09 24.09
CA CYS A 670 29.40 15.62 23.87
C CYS A 670 29.31 14.55 22.78
N ARG A 671 28.57 13.47 23.03
CA ARG A 671 28.28 12.45 22.00
C ARG A 671 26.82 12.45 21.54
N HIS A 672 25.93 12.94 22.39
CA HIS A 672 24.49 12.97 22.20
C HIS A 672 24.00 14.38 22.42
N VAL A 673 23.36 14.97 21.42
CA VAL A 673 22.94 16.37 21.46
C VAL A 673 21.42 16.45 21.46
N VAL A 674 20.83 17.14 22.42
CA VAL A 674 19.38 17.38 22.51
C VAL A 674 19.09 18.84 22.14
N GLY A 675 18.25 19.05 21.13
CA GLY A 675 17.98 20.37 20.56
C GLY A 675 18.33 20.44 19.08
N ASP A 676 17.80 21.47 18.40
CA ASP A 676 18.09 21.73 17.00
C ASP A 676 19.50 22.30 16.85
N VAL A 677 20.31 21.68 15.99
CA VAL A 677 21.66 22.15 15.66
C VAL A 677 21.58 23.02 14.42
N ILE A 678 21.82 24.32 14.60
CA ILE A 678 21.79 25.33 13.53
C ILE A 678 23.21 25.87 13.31
N VAL A 679 23.72 25.72 12.09
CA VAL A 679 25.02 26.25 11.66
C VAL A 679 24.78 27.35 10.62
N ASP A 680 25.31 28.54 10.85
CA ASP A 680 25.17 29.71 9.97
C ASP A 680 26.41 30.61 9.98
N GLU A 681 26.33 31.79 9.34
CA GLU A 681 27.45 32.73 9.22
C GLU A 681 28.00 33.22 10.57
N ASP A 682 27.20 33.18 11.63
CA ASP A 682 27.60 33.67 12.95
C ASP A 682 28.45 32.63 13.69
N ASN A 683 28.26 31.33 13.40
CA ASN A 683 28.86 30.25 14.18
C ASN A 683 29.63 29.19 13.37
N GLU A 684 29.76 29.34 12.04
CA GLU A 684 30.44 28.37 11.17
C GLU A 684 31.91 28.06 11.54
N LYS A 685 32.54 28.91 12.36
CA LYS A 685 33.92 28.72 12.85
C LYS A 685 34.02 27.73 14.01
N ASP A 686 32.91 27.46 14.70
CA ASP A 686 32.86 26.62 15.90
C ASP A 686 32.36 25.20 15.63
N VAL A 687 32.06 24.88 14.37
CA VAL A 687 31.54 23.56 13.93
C VAL A 687 32.44 22.38 14.34
N TRP A 688 33.72 22.61 14.59
CA TRP A 688 34.67 21.60 15.08
C TRP A 688 34.24 21.00 16.42
N MET A 689 33.46 21.72 17.24
CA MET A 689 32.94 21.22 18.50
C MET A 689 31.99 20.02 18.32
N LEU A 690 31.41 19.83 17.13
CA LEU A 690 30.51 18.72 16.82
C LEU A 690 31.23 17.43 16.37
N GLU A 691 32.58 17.42 16.31
CA GLU A 691 33.35 16.28 15.78
C GLU A 691 33.10 14.94 16.48
N ASN A 692 32.78 14.99 17.78
CA ASN A 692 32.49 13.82 18.61
C ASN A 692 30.99 13.44 18.64
N VAL A 693 30.12 14.27 18.06
CA VAL A 693 28.68 14.06 18.09
C VAL A 693 28.30 12.88 17.20
N THR A 694 27.56 11.94 17.78
CA THR A 694 27.09 10.72 17.12
C THR A 694 25.59 10.70 16.91
N TYR A 695 24.82 11.37 17.77
CA TYR A 695 23.36 11.46 17.68
C TYR A 695 22.90 12.90 17.95
N ILE A 696 21.94 13.37 17.16
CA ILE A 696 21.21 14.61 17.38
C ILE A 696 19.74 14.26 17.61
N TYR A 697 19.16 14.68 18.73
CA TYR A 697 17.75 14.59 19.09
C TYR A 697 17.11 15.97 18.85
N GLY A 698 16.89 16.27 17.57
CA GLY A 698 16.45 17.53 17.01
C GLY A 698 16.66 17.53 15.49
N SER A 699 16.74 18.71 14.91
CA SER A 699 17.03 18.95 13.49
C SER A 699 18.51 19.28 13.30
N LEU A 700 19.02 19.06 12.08
CA LEU A 700 20.33 19.55 11.65
C LEU A 700 20.14 20.53 10.48
N ILE A 701 20.39 21.81 10.72
CA ILE A 701 20.19 22.89 9.75
C ILE A 701 21.53 23.58 9.53
N ILE A 702 22.00 23.61 8.29
CA ILE A 702 23.22 24.32 7.88
C ILE A 702 22.82 25.32 6.81
N ARG A 703 22.84 26.61 7.12
CA ARG A 703 22.33 27.65 6.22
C ARG A 703 23.22 28.88 6.14
N ASP A 704 23.22 29.55 5.00
CA ASP A 704 23.77 30.90 4.84
C ASP A 704 25.25 31.06 5.29
N THR A 705 26.03 29.96 5.33
CA THR A 705 27.45 29.99 5.72
C THR A 705 28.32 30.69 4.67
N ARG A 706 29.38 31.41 5.09
CA ARG A 706 30.26 32.19 4.19
C ARG A 706 31.59 31.50 3.90
N GLU A 707 32.08 30.70 4.83
CA GLU A 707 33.41 30.09 4.83
C GLU A 707 33.38 28.56 4.84
N LEU A 708 32.27 27.93 5.24
CA LEU A 708 32.15 26.47 5.34
C LEU A 708 32.30 25.75 3.99
N VAL A 709 33.29 24.86 3.89
CA VAL A 709 33.63 24.15 2.63
C VAL A 709 33.07 22.73 2.56
N ASN A 710 32.96 22.03 3.70
CA ASN A 710 32.51 20.65 3.77
C ASN A 710 31.93 20.29 5.15
N LEU A 711 31.32 19.11 5.25
CA LEU A 711 30.71 18.60 6.49
C LEU A 711 31.58 17.59 7.26
N ASN A 712 32.92 17.64 7.11
CA ASN A 712 33.79 16.66 7.77
C ASN A 712 33.71 16.69 9.30
N PHE A 713 33.31 17.83 9.88
CA PHE A 713 33.05 17.95 11.32
C PHE A 713 31.87 17.08 11.81
N LEU A 714 31.06 16.52 10.89
CA LEU A 714 30.00 15.54 11.20
C LEU A 714 30.42 14.10 10.89
N ALA A 715 31.73 13.82 10.75
CA ALA A 715 32.22 12.49 10.39
C ALA A 715 31.82 11.39 11.40
N SER A 716 31.52 11.74 12.65
CA SER A 716 31.06 10.82 13.69
C SER A 716 29.54 10.62 13.72
N LEU A 717 28.77 11.48 13.06
CA LEU A 717 27.31 11.49 13.10
C LEU A 717 26.76 10.18 12.53
N ARG A 718 25.86 9.55 13.29
CA ARG A 718 25.22 8.26 12.94
C ARG A 718 23.75 8.41 12.60
N MET A 719 23.06 9.33 13.28
CA MET A 719 21.62 9.54 13.11
C MET A 719 21.19 10.92 13.61
N VAL A 720 20.16 11.48 12.98
CA VAL A 720 19.44 12.69 13.42
C VAL A 720 17.99 12.28 13.66
N MET A 721 17.42 12.69 14.80
CA MET A 721 16.15 12.16 15.29
C MET A 721 15.27 13.29 15.81
N ARG A 722 14.05 13.46 15.29
CA ARG A 722 13.11 14.49 15.76
C ARG A 722 11.71 13.90 15.93
N LEU A 723 11.29 13.71 17.18
CA LEU A 723 10.01 13.09 17.51
C LEU A 723 8.81 14.01 17.26
N THR A 724 9.03 15.33 17.19
CA THR A 724 7.98 16.31 16.92
C THR A 724 7.67 16.41 15.42
N LYS A 725 6.37 16.52 15.12
CA LYS A 725 5.88 16.82 13.78
C LYS A 725 5.95 18.33 13.54
N ASP A 726 6.83 18.73 12.61
CA ASP A 726 6.87 20.07 12.03
C ASP A 726 6.87 19.94 10.48
N GLU A 727 6.54 21.02 9.76
CA GLU A 727 6.52 21.06 8.28
C GLU A 727 7.92 20.94 7.65
N ASP A 728 8.95 21.31 8.41
CA ASP A 728 10.33 21.35 7.93
C ASP A 728 11.00 19.97 7.89
N GLN A 729 11.95 19.79 6.99
CA GLN A 729 12.75 18.56 6.91
C GLN A 729 13.77 18.45 8.06
N ILE A 730 14.04 17.23 8.53
CA ILE A 730 14.94 16.96 9.68
C ILE A 730 16.38 17.39 9.40
N ILE A 731 16.84 17.26 8.15
CA ILE A 731 18.19 17.67 7.73
C ILE A 731 18.07 18.64 6.54
N ARG A 732 18.60 19.85 6.70
CA ARG A 732 18.55 20.93 5.70
C ARG A 732 19.93 21.57 5.50
N ILE A 733 20.33 21.75 4.25
CA ILE A 733 21.60 22.36 3.85
C ILE A 733 21.31 23.43 2.79
N LEU A 734 21.21 24.69 3.21
CA LEU A 734 20.60 25.76 2.43
C LEU A 734 21.55 26.92 2.15
N SER A 735 21.59 27.44 0.93
CA SER A 735 22.17 28.77 0.65
C SER A 735 23.63 28.99 1.11
N ASN A 736 24.44 27.94 1.23
CA ASN A 736 25.82 28.07 1.69
C ASN A 736 26.75 28.54 0.55
N LYS A 737 27.60 29.53 0.84
CA LYS A 737 28.37 30.25 -0.19
C LYS A 737 29.58 29.48 -0.72
N LYS A 738 30.28 28.75 0.15
CA LYS A 738 31.52 28.03 -0.19
C LYS A 738 31.43 26.52 0.00
N LEU A 739 30.25 25.99 0.30
CA LEU A 739 30.08 24.56 0.52
C LEU A 739 30.26 23.82 -0.80
N GLU A 740 31.23 22.91 -0.87
CA GLU A 740 31.54 22.14 -2.08
C GLU A 740 31.12 20.67 -1.95
N LYS A 741 31.12 20.14 -0.73
CA LYS A 741 30.96 18.70 -0.49
C LYS A 741 30.11 18.41 0.74
N VAL A 742 29.03 17.66 0.50
CA VAL A 742 28.16 17.11 1.54
C VAL A 742 28.39 15.60 1.62
N ILE A 743 28.85 15.10 2.78
CA ILE A 743 29.00 13.66 3.05
C ILE A 743 28.68 13.37 4.51
N PHE A 744 28.11 12.19 4.79
CA PHE A 744 27.84 11.68 6.13
C PHE A 744 28.48 10.30 6.32
N PRO A 745 29.81 10.21 6.54
CA PRO A 745 30.56 8.97 6.45
C PRO A 745 30.07 7.82 7.35
N LYS A 746 29.59 8.12 8.56
CA LYS A 746 29.14 7.12 9.55
C LYS A 746 27.62 7.02 9.70
N MET A 747 26.84 7.85 9.01
CA MET A 747 25.39 7.63 8.94
C MET A 747 25.14 6.41 8.07
N LYS A 748 24.48 5.40 8.64
CA LYS A 748 24.08 4.14 7.98
C LYS A 748 22.59 3.85 8.15
N SER A 749 21.87 4.80 8.72
CA SER A 749 20.46 4.72 9.06
C SER A 749 19.79 6.03 8.66
N ARG A 750 18.50 5.93 8.36
CA ARG A 750 17.69 7.09 8.02
C ARG A 750 17.50 8.01 9.22
N PRO A 751 17.28 9.32 9.00
CA PRO A 751 16.70 10.18 10.02
C PRO A 751 15.43 9.54 10.61
N PHE A 752 15.14 9.81 11.88
CA PHE A 752 14.06 9.11 12.58
C PHE A 752 13.12 10.07 13.32
N PRO A 753 11.80 9.87 13.26
CA PRO A 753 11.08 9.00 12.33
C PRO A 753 11.21 9.54 10.89
N MET A 754 11.07 8.68 9.87
CA MET A 754 11.02 9.12 8.47
C MET A 754 9.69 8.73 7.85
N ARG A 755 8.92 9.73 7.43
CA ARG A 755 7.63 9.59 6.74
C ARG A 755 7.83 9.35 5.24
N VAL A 756 6.74 9.04 4.56
CA VAL A 756 6.74 8.77 3.11
C VAL A 756 7.29 9.97 2.32
N ASP A 757 6.96 11.19 2.73
CA ASP A 757 7.33 12.42 2.03
C ASP A 757 8.60 13.10 2.55
N ASP A 758 9.24 12.56 3.58
CA ASP A 758 10.46 13.15 4.15
C ASP A 758 11.67 12.94 3.22
N PHE A 759 12.53 13.95 3.15
CA PHE A 759 13.79 13.94 2.41
C PHE A 759 14.84 14.84 3.07
N ILE A 760 16.11 14.59 2.76
CA ILE A 760 17.19 15.53 3.06
C ILE A 760 17.16 16.63 2.01
N ASP A 761 17.05 17.87 2.47
CA ASP A 761 16.91 19.05 1.63
C ASP A 761 18.25 19.76 1.44
N ILE A 762 18.71 19.87 0.19
CA ILE A 762 19.96 20.54 -0.18
C ILE A 762 19.63 21.53 -1.30
N ASP A 763 19.53 22.82 -0.98
CA ASP A 763 18.95 23.81 -1.90
C ASP A 763 19.69 25.15 -1.82
N GLY A 764 19.76 25.88 -2.94
CA GLY A 764 20.26 27.25 -2.97
C GLY A 764 21.75 27.46 -2.71
N ASN A 765 22.54 26.41 -2.50
CA ASN A 765 24.00 26.52 -2.29
C ASN A 765 24.69 27.13 -3.52
N SER A 766 25.64 28.05 -3.31
CA SER A 766 26.24 28.85 -4.40
C SER A 766 27.16 28.04 -5.31
N LEU A 767 27.80 27.00 -4.77
CA LEU A 767 28.63 26.08 -5.53
C LEU A 767 27.85 24.80 -5.84
N GLU A 768 28.15 24.19 -6.98
CA GLU A 768 27.55 22.92 -7.39
C GLU A 768 28.07 21.78 -6.49
N ILE A 769 27.19 21.26 -5.63
CA ILE A 769 27.50 20.18 -4.67
C ILE A 769 27.58 18.81 -5.37
N PHE A 770 26.66 18.56 -6.31
CA PHE A 770 26.59 17.31 -7.06
C PHE A 770 26.64 17.61 -8.56
N LYS A 771 27.72 17.17 -9.21
CA LYS A 771 27.92 17.29 -10.66
C LYS A 771 27.24 16.15 -11.41
N VAL A 772 27.17 14.98 -10.78
CA VAL A 772 26.61 13.77 -11.40
C VAL A 772 25.68 13.03 -10.44
N GLN A 773 24.73 12.29 -11.02
CA GLN A 773 23.75 11.50 -10.30
C GLN A 773 24.36 10.61 -9.21
N LYS A 774 25.54 10.01 -9.45
CA LYS A 774 26.20 9.10 -8.52
C LYS A 774 26.54 9.76 -7.18
N GLU A 775 26.88 11.05 -7.17
CA GLU A 775 27.26 11.78 -5.96
C GLU A 775 26.04 12.01 -5.06
N CYS A 776 24.91 12.43 -5.64
CA CYS A 776 23.64 12.57 -4.91
C CYS A 776 23.12 11.20 -4.40
N LEU A 777 23.22 10.15 -5.23
CA LEU A 777 22.84 8.80 -4.83
C LEU A 777 23.73 8.21 -3.73
N LEU A 778 24.98 8.66 -3.60
CA LEU A 778 25.86 8.25 -2.50
C LEU A 778 25.29 8.68 -1.13
N ILE A 779 24.72 9.88 -1.05
CA ILE A 779 24.07 10.38 0.18
C ILE A 779 22.84 9.55 0.50
N ARG A 780 22.03 9.23 -0.51
CA ARG A 780 20.91 8.29 -0.35
C ARG A 780 21.37 6.91 0.14
N ALA A 781 22.53 6.42 -0.33
CA ALA A 781 23.06 5.13 0.09
C ALA A 781 23.60 5.15 1.54
N MET A 782 24.26 6.23 1.96
CA MET A 782 24.75 6.41 3.33
C MET A 782 23.59 6.57 4.31
N THR A 783 22.72 7.54 4.03
CA THR A 783 21.63 7.92 4.95
C THR A 783 20.41 7.04 4.82
N LYS A 784 20.24 6.24 3.76
CA LYS A 784 18.98 5.53 3.45
C LYS A 784 17.75 6.46 3.32
N ALA A 785 17.97 7.77 3.17
CA ALA A 785 16.92 8.78 3.02
C ALA A 785 16.77 9.23 1.56
N LYS A 786 15.57 9.71 1.20
CA LYS A 786 15.38 10.46 -0.05
C LYS A 786 16.21 11.75 0.05
N VAL A 787 16.73 12.22 -1.09
CA VAL A 787 17.49 13.47 -1.16
C VAL A 787 16.88 14.32 -2.27
N LYS A 788 16.60 15.58 -1.95
CA LYS A 788 16.17 16.61 -2.88
C LYS A 788 17.31 17.62 -3.01
N TYR A 789 17.80 17.80 -4.22
CA TYR A 789 18.87 18.73 -4.55
C TYR A 789 18.37 19.79 -5.52
N ASN A 790 18.44 21.06 -5.15
CA ASN A 790 17.90 22.19 -5.93
C ASN A 790 16.46 21.93 -6.40
N SER A 791 15.62 21.57 -5.43
CA SER A 791 14.22 21.17 -5.62
C SER A 791 13.97 19.95 -6.53
N LYS A 792 15.00 19.20 -6.95
CA LYS A 792 14.88 18.03 -7.84
C LYS A 792 15.34 16.75 -7.15
N SER A 793 14.80 15.61 -7.58
CA SER A 793 15.31 14.29 -7.15
C SER A 793 16.69 14.01 -7.75
N CYS A 794 17.53 13.23 -7.06
CA CYS A 794 18.83 12.79 -7.58
C CYS A 794 18.76 12.17 -8.98
N THR A 795 17.63 11.56 -9.37
CA THR A 795 17.45 10.93 -10.69
C THR A 795 17.40 11.92 -11.86
N LYS A 796 17.24 13.22 -11.59
CA LYS A 796 17.22 14.28 -12.60
C LYS A 796 18.59 14.91 -12.85
N LEU A 797 19.63 14.45 -12.15
CA LEU A 797 21.01 14.86 -12.40
C LEU A 797 21.63 14.06 -13.56
N PRO A 798 22.59 14.65 -14.31
CA PRO A 798 23.24 13.96 -15.43
C PRO A 798 24.02 12.73 -14.96
N ARG A 799 24.11 11.71 -15.82
CA ARG A 799 24.87 10.49 -15.52
C ARG A 799 26.36 10.72 -15.78
N ALA A 800 27.22 10.02 -15.04
CA ALA A 800 28.66 10.11 -15.24
C ALA A 800 29.02 9.68 -16.67
N GLY A 801 29.62 10.59 -17.45
CA GLY A 801 29.95 10.39 -18.87
C GLY A 801 29.01 11.09 -19.86
N GLU A 802 27.85 11.59 -19.42
CA GLU A 802 27.05 12.53 -20.21
C GLU A 802 27.69 13.92 -20.07
N THR A 803 28.42 14.35 -21.10
CA THR A 803 28.79 15.76 -21.21
C THR A 803 27.51 16.55 -21.39
N SER A 804 27.26 17.52 -20.50
CA SER A 804 26.24 18.53 -20.69
C SER A 804 26.60 19.32 -21.95
N ILE A 805 26.04 18.96 -23.10
CA ILE A 805 25.97 19.88 -24.22
C ILE A 805 25.10 21.02 -23.73
N SER A 806 25.71 22.19 -23.47
CA SER A 806 24.97 23.36 -23.04
C SER A 806 23.89 23.68 -24.07
N LEU A 807 22.73 24.08 -23.57
CA LEU A 807 21.54 24.43 -24.37
C LEU A 807 21.82 25.54 -25.42
N ASP A 808 22.95 26.26 -25.30
CA ASP A 808 23.36 27.35 -26.18
C ASP A 808 23.82 26.90 -27.59
N ILE A 809 24.21 25.63 -27.78
CA ILE A 809 24.67 25.15 -29.10
C ILE A 809 23.48 24.73 -29.98
N LYS A 810 22.33 24.38 -29.39
CA LYS A 810 21.12 24.09 -30.18
C LYS A 810 20.46 25.35 -30.74
N LEU A 811 20.61 26.51 -30.08
CA LEU A 811 20.12 27.77 -30.63
C LEU A 811 20.99 28.28 -31.80
N SER A 812 22.31 28.11 -31.76
CA SER A 812 23.18 28.56 -32.87
C SER A 812 22.99 27.76 -34.16
N MET A 813 22.72 26.45 -34.06
CA MET A 813 22.45 25.61 -35.25
C MET A 813 21.09 25.87 -35.90
N VAL A 814 20.07 26.28 -35.12
CA VAL A 814 18.76 26.66 -35.67
C VAL A 814 18.85 27.98 -36.44
N TRP A 815 19.68 28.93 -35.99
CA TRP A 815 19.92 30.18 -36.72
C TRP A 815 20.71 29.98 -38.02
N ILE A 816 21.67 29.04 -38.05
CA ILE A 816 22.41 28.69 -39.27
C ILE A 816 21.51 28.00 -40.30
N PHE A 817 20.58 27.15 -39.87
CA PHE A 817 19.60 26.53 -40.77
C PHE A 817 18.57 27.51 -41.32
N ILE A 818 18.16 28.51 -40.53
CA ILE A 818 17.24 29.58 -41.00
C ILE A 818 17.95 30.53 -41.98
N LEU A 819 19.25 30.79 -41.82
CA LEU A 819 20.03 31.59 -42.77
C LEU A 819 20.30 30.85 -44.11
N LEU A 820 20.41 29.52 -44.09
CA LEU A 820 20.60 28.72 -45.31
C LEU A 820 19.32 28.52 -46.13
N LEU A 821 18.14 28.66 -45.53
CA LEU A 821 16.83 28.58 -46.20
C LEU A 821 16.39 29.91 -46.85
N VAL A 822 17.09 31.02 -46.62
CA VAL A 822 16.78 32.33 -47.21
C VAL A 822 17.61 32.60 -48.48
N HIS A 823 18.44 31.65 -48.93
CA HIS A 823 19.27 31.76 -50.15
C HIS A 823 19.14 30.59 -51.14
N PHE A 824 17.99 29.92 -51.17
CA PHE A 824 17.60 29.01 -52.26
C PHE A 824 16.20 29.30 -52.79
#